data_AF-A0A7K3L1D5-F1
#
_entry.id   AF-A0A7K3L1D5-F1
#
_cell.length_a   1.000
_cell.length_b   1.000
_cell.length_c   1.000
_cell.angle_alpha   90.00
_cell.angle_beta   90.00
_cell.angle_gamma   90.00
#
_symmetry.space_group_name_H-M   'P 1'
#
loop_
_entity.id
_entity.type
_entity.pdbx_description
1 polymer ?
#
loop_
_entity_poly.entity_id
_entity_poly.type
_entity_poly.pdbx_seq_one_letter_code
_entity_poly.pdbx_strand_id
1 'polypeptide(L)'
;MSQNDRKAVKSETGSEMEERVERLMGELRGILERADGPCLRENLRWSVPSYSDAELCQALVMLCEEGAITLGPAGAAWAEAGSPAVGSEPVAISGETLLVGCGAPRDYSDTYLPEEEVESLVARLGYRGAADEPDGSGESRALPDEESDESPLADQEEATSEALRPAALDLPLEKYGFSTRVSNFLGRSGAQRLRDLLPLLPTLDDVNGLGSRSIREIRSAVAASSTDLPFPVTARQLGALCEFSGSDEYVFDLFGLLCVAEAQVADDRPGASEGLGDDGPVFVEDLGLSLPVLRALKANGLNTVDDVLQEGEEGLRQIRYFGDKKVQEVLDVLVAGPGAWALTKRGMIDRVSLEEFCSDFTSQALDLTDRLRSHLEARGYPVACEPFTIMMLPVVSARTEDDGSLGNPEVLIDRLQEEVEASDRLILACGVDLRRHAREMLRSVQEGGAYTALSVPLGEAWAVAAMLLADEEEALSFDLDTRELSVTLLTVAEWAATLRDSHRRALELRLEGKTLAECGDCLGVTRERVRQLVTKALDKRPTLEEDRLLPLFEGYAMGKEQFTAITGEPGATFEYLALVAKTKKDNRAPLEDALDDPSLDELTRSRIRSLVDEGFTYIDGHRVRLSRRPVIEALLRRHASDRCISLDELLGFYRAFVDEYGMEDDGVFQGSGPRALSACLDRWEFAMASSSPLDEDGVRRDIRYYDWEAQDFEPLRALLERWSQRDIECSTALIMRDEEGLRVAASLDLRDGYQLHCAIRRGVGDLDRMQVRKRPMLCFGDGDRQRQVIGLIRDLGSADAYELADAYEERYGVQPATFRGSFLKDMQAYESNGVYRYVDAGLTSAQRAFLSGDLEGRDYLPLDAVRKRFLAAFPESPALLLNEENLAELGYRPSGGLVVRVDVDEAAMFGSLIDGRRTFGIDDEGFGPDVFRHEAFRSELNKRIRAFEVVEYLKDRFLSVSALEQLPDPVTADDLRDYVRAVIDFMEPGRPYSVRSLREAGFSHRVSALRDRLPSAGDYFLGSLIATGYVGGRLRLTSINGTYLFCKCQGSFSTPDFLAFMAEGKPVDEESLRLRLAAEHGVEVELSLLRSLCQRAGVSLLRGSGAQAPRELDGAETEEADDGNPYR
;
A
#
# COMPACT_ATOMS: atom_id res chain seq x y z
N MET A 1 1.89 35.47 -41.64
CA MET A 1 2.59 35.98 -40.45
C MET A 1 3.88 35.20 -40.28
N SER A 2 5.01 35.89 -40.35
CA SER A 2 6.35 35.27 -40.33
C SER A 2 6.73 34.84 -38.91
N GLN A 3 7.72 33.95 -38.76
CA GLN A 3 8.25 33.53 -37.44
C GLN A 3 8.71 34.70 -36.55
N ASN A 4 8.98 35.89 -37.12
CA ASN A 4 9.24 37.11 -36.35
C ASN A 4 7.98 37.71 -35.71
N ASP A 5 6.79 37.53 -36.32
CA ASP A 5 5.52 38.03 -35.75
C ASP A 5 5.07 37.20 -34.55
N ARG A 6 5.39 35.89 -34.53
CA ARG A 6 5.13 35.01 -33.37
C ARG A 6 6.12 35.21 -32.21
N LYS A 7 7.31 35.75 -32.47
CA LYS A 7 8.27 36.12 -31.42
C LYS A 7 7.93 37.48 -30.81
N ALA A 8 7.43 38.44 -31.61
CA ALA A 8 6.96 39.72 -31.12
C ALA A 8 5.70 39.58 -30.24
N VAL A 9 4.73 38.77 -30.66
CA VAL A 9 3.52 38.50 -29.85
C VAL A 9 3.83 37.68 -28.58
N LYS A 10 4.79 36.75 -28.63
CA LYS A 10 5.25 36.03 -27.42
C LYS A 10 6.08 36.89 -26.47
N SER A 11 6.82 37.88 -26.97
CA SER A 11 7.55 38.82 -26.12
C SER A 11 6.63 39.88 -25.52
N GLU A 12 5.57 40.29 -26.22
CA GLU A 12 4.53 41.18 -25.68
C GLU A 12 3.71 40.49 -24.59
N THR A 13 3.25 39.25 -24.79
CA THR A 13 2.52 38.50 -23.74
C THR A 13 3.39 38.08 -22.57
N GLY A 14 4.69 37.84 -22.79
CA GLY A 14 5.65 37.56 -21.72
C GLY A 14 5.97 38.80 -20.90
N SER A 15 6.11 39.96 -21.56
CA SER A 15 6.34 41.26 -20.91
C SER A 15 5.12 41.72 -20.11
N GLU A 16 3.90 41.55 -20.61
CA GLU A 16 2.68 41.89 -19.85
C GLU A 16 2.50 40.99 -18.63
N MET A 17 2.82 39.69 -18.74
CA MET A 17 2.71 38.77 -17.61
C MET A 17 3.80 39.00 -16.56
N GLU A 18 5.04 39.28 -16.97
CA GLU A 18 6.11 39.69 -16.05
C GLU A 18 5.76 40.99 -15.32
N GLU A 19 5.26 42.00 -16.02
CA GLU A 19 4.87 43.28 -15.42
C GLU A 19 3.66 43.14 -14.48
N ARG A 20 2.73 42.23 -14.77
CA ARG A 20 1.60 41.88 -13.89
C ARG A 20 2.05 41.08 -12.66
N VAL A 21 2.96 40.13 -12.80
CA VAL A 21 3.52 39.36 -11.67
C VAL A 21 4.36 40.27 -10.77
N GLU A 22 5.12 41.20 -11.32
CA GLU A 22 5.92 42.16 -10.55
C GLU A 22 5.03 43.15 -9.79
N ARG A 23 3.93 43.61 -10.42
CA ARG A 23 2.90 44.41 -9.73
C ARG A 23 2.22 43.62 -8.62
N LEU A 24 1.85 42.36 -8.89
CA LEU A 24 1.26 41.45 -7.92
C LEU A 24 2.20 41.18 -6.73
N MET A 25 3.50 41.02 -6.96
CA MET A 25 4.48 40.90 -5.88
C MET A 25 4.53 42.14 -4.99
N GLY A 26 4.39 43.33 -5.56
CA GLY A 26 4.27 44.58 -4.80
C GLY A 26 3.01 44.62 -3.93
N GLU A 27 1.87 44.25 -4.51
CA GLU A 27 0.59 44.16 -3.79
C GLU A 27 0.65 43.13 -2.65
N LEU A 28 1.17 41.93 -2.92
CA LEU A 28 1.32 40.86 -1.93
C LEU A 28 2.28 41.22 -0.79
N ARG A 29 3.38 41.93 -1.06
CA ARG A 29 4.24 42.46 0.03
C ARG A 29 3.48 43.41 0.92
N GLY A 30 2.73 44.34 0.33
CA GLY A 30 1.90 45.26 1.10
C GLY A 30 0.83 44.56 1.93
N ILE A 31 0.25 43.46 1.42
CA ILE A 31 -0.72 42.63 2.16
C ILE A 31 -0.02 41.89 3.31
N LEU A 32 1.12 41.25 3.04
CA LEU A 32 1.85 40.41 4.00
C LEU A 32 2.60 41.20 5.07
N GLU A 33 3.07 42.42 4.78
CA GLU A 33 3.66 43.32 5.77
C GLU A 33 2.62 43.85 6.77
N ARG A 34 1.35 43.88 6.38
CA ARG A 34 0.22 44.33 7.21
C ARG A 34 -0.58 43.19 7.83
N ALA A 35 -0.27 41.95 7.46
CA ALA A 35 -0.89 40.77 8.04
C ALA A 35 -0.23 40.42 9.38
N ASP A 36 -1.01 40.46 10.47
CA ASP A 36 -0.57 40.01 11.79
C ASP A 36 -0.59 38.47 11.88
N GLY A 37 0.34 37.79 11.19
CA GLY A 37 0.56 36.34 11.31
C GLY A 37 0.66 35.59 9.98
N PRO A 38 0.66 34.23 10.01
CA PRO A 38 0.74 33.42 8.80
C PRO A 38 -0.54 33.53 7.97
N CYS A 39 -0.39 33.82 6.68
CA CYS A 39 -1.49 33.95 5.72
C CYS A 39 -1.63 32.68 4.88
N LEU A 40 -2.86 32.24 4.63
CA LEU A 40 -3.11 31.13 3.70
C LEU A 40 -3.06 31.63 2.25
N ARG A 41 -2.60 30.78 1.32
CA ARG A 41 -2.64 31.07 -0.14
C ARG A 41 -4.02 31.53 -0.60
N GLU A 42 -5.06 30.90 -0.07
CA GLU A 42 -6.45 31.19 -0.43
C GLU A 42 -6.88 32.58 0.08
N ASN A 43 -6.39 33.00 1.25
CA ASN A 43 -6.62 34.35 1.77
C ASN A 43 -5.94 35.40 0.87
N LEU A 44 -4.71 35.14 0.43
CA LEU A 44 -4.03 36.01 -0.52
C LEU A 44 -4.73 36.05 -1.88
N ARG A 45 -5.30 34.91 -2.32
CA ARG A 45 -6.07 34.82 -3.55
C ARG A 45 -7.29 35.75 -3.53
N TRP A 46 -7.93 35.92 -2.38
CA TRP A 46 -9.05 36.87 -2.21
C TRP A 46 -8.61 38.33 -2.21
N SER A 47 -7.42 38.64 -1.68
CA SER A 47 -6.90 40.01 -1.71
C SER A 47 -6.46 40.46 -3.11
N VAL A 48 -6.23 39.52 -4.03
CA VAL A 48 -5.80 39.80 -5.42
C VAL A 48 -6.68 39.09 -6.45
N PRO A 49 -8.00 39.34 -6.48
CA PRO A 49 -8.97 38.54 -7.24
C PRO A 49 -8.79 38.69 -8.76
N SER A 50 -8.22 39.81 -9.21
CA SER A 50 -7.94 40.19 -10.60
C SER A 50 -6.78 39.42 -11.24
N TYR A 51 -6.02 38.63 -10.46
CA TYR A 51 -4.91 37.82 -10.92
C TYR A 51 -5.30 36.34 -10.96
N SER A 52 -4.74 35.59 -11.89
CA SER A 52 -4.96 34.14 -12.02
C SER A 52 -4.18 33.37 -10.97
N ASP A 53 -4.61 32.14 -10.67
CA ASP A 53 -3.87 31.24 -9.75
C ASP A 53 -2.43 30.99 -10.21
N ALA A 54 -2.18 30.97 -11.52
CA ALA A 54 -0.83 30.84 -12.06
C ALA A 54 0.04 32.07 -11.75
N GLU A 55 -0.51 33.28 -11.87
CA GLU A 55 0.19 34.53 -11.55
C GLU A 55 0.45 34.65 -10.05
N LEU A 56 -0.54 34.32 -9.21
CA LEU A 56 -0.40 34.29 -7.74
C LEU A 56 0.66 33.30 -7.29
N CYS A 57 0.62 32.07 -7.82
CA CYS A 57 1.64 31.07 -7.54
C CYS A 57 3.03 31.57 -7.97
N GLN A 58 3.18 32.10 -9.18
CA GLN A 58 4.47 32.60 -9.65
C GLN A 58 5.02 33.74 -8.77
N ALA A 59 4.15 34.67 -8.35
CA ALA A 59 4.52 35.75 -7.43
C ALA A 59 4.97 35.23 -6.05
N LEU A 60 4.30 34.23 -5.49
CA LEU A 60 4.67 33.64 -4.19
C LEU A 60 6.02 32.89 -4.25
N VAL A 61 6.34 32.19 -5.34
CA VAL A 61 7.69 31.59 -5.52
C VAL A 61 8.74 32.68 -5.46
N MET A 62 8.57 33.74 -6.25
CA MET A 62 9.56 34.80 -6.39
C MET A 62 9.76 35.56 -5.07
N LEU A 63 8.68 35.83 -4.32
CA LEU A 63 8.77 36.41 -2.97
C LEU A 63 9.54 35.51 -1.99
N CYS A 64 9.37 34.18 -2.09
CA CYS A 64 10.10 33.22 -1.26
C CYS A 64 11.58 33.14 -1.64
N GLU A 65 11.91 33.11 -2.93
CA GLU A 65 13.29 33.11 -3.44
C GLU A 65 14.06 34.38 -3.06
N GLU A 66 13.36 35.52 -2.99
CA GLU A 66 13.91 36.78 -2.49
C GLU A 66 14.02 36.85 -0.95
N GLY A 67 13.54 35.82 -0.25
CA GLY A 67 13.56 35.73 1.21
C GLY A 67 12.59 36.69 1.90
N ALA A 68 11.60 37.22 1.19
CA ALA A 68 10.60 38.14 1.72
C ALA A 68 9.52 37.42 2.56
N ILE A 69 9.30 36.13 2.29
CA ILE A 69 8.30 35.28 2.95
C ILE A 69 8.90 33.90 3.21
N THR A 70 8.33 33.14 4.16
CA THR A 70 8.59 31.71 4.29
C THR A 70 7.34 30.91 3.96
N LEU A 71 7.51 29.89 3.12
CA LEU A 71 6.44 28.95 2.80
C LEU A 71 6.49 27.79 3.81
N GLY A 72 5.32 27.35 4.28
CA GLY A 72 5.18 26.18 5.15
C GLY A 72 5.68 24.87 4.51
N PRO A 73 5.67 23.75 5.25
CA PRO A 73 6.25 22.47 4.82
C PRO A 73 5.78 21.98 3.43
N ALA A 74 4.50 22.16 3.11
CA ALA A 74 3.92 21.82 1.81
C ALA A 74 4.42 22.75 0.66
N GLY A 75 4.72 24.01 0.97
CA GLY A 75 5.26 24.98 0.01
C GLY A 75 6.77 24.91 -0.19
N ALA A 76 7.52 24.37 0.78
CA ALA A 76 8.96 24.16 0.66
C ALA A 76 9.31 23.08 -0.39
N ALA A 77 8.52 22.00 -0.47
CA ALA A 77 8.67 20.97 -1.51
C ALA A 77 8.39 21.51 -2.92
N TRP A 78 7.56 22.55 -3.04
CA TRP A 78 7.22 23.21 -4.29
C TRP A 78 8.32 24.15 -4.79
N ALA A 79 9.02 24.86 -3.89
CA ALA A 79 10.19 25.67 -4.24
C ALA A 79 11.39 24.82 -4.70
N GLU A 80 11.57 23.61 -4.15
CA GLU A 80 12.63 22.67 -4.57
C GLU A 80 12.38 22.05 -5.96
N ALA A 81 11.14 22.03 -6.46
CA ALA A 81 10.77 21.46 -7.76
C ALA A 81 11.15 22.33 -8.98
N GLY A 82 11.50 23.61 -8.76
CA GLY A 82 11.93 24.55 -9.79
C GLY A 82 10.81 25.14 -10.64
N SER A 83 10.95 26.43 -11.02
CA SER A 83 9.98 27.17 -11.85
C SER A 83 9.57 26.41 -13.12
N PRO A 84 8.25 26.19 -13.39
CA PRO A 84 7.80 25.66 -14.67
C PRO A 84 8.18 26.62 -15.80
N ALA A 85 8.74 26.09 -16.89
CA ALA A 85 9.12 26.90 -18.03
C ALA A 85 7.90 27.59 -18.68
N VAL A 86 8.09 28.82 -19.17
CA VAL A 86 7.06 29.64 -19.82
C VAL A 86 6.22 28.82 -20.81
N GLY A 87 4.98 28.50 -20.43
CA GLY A 87 4.01 27.78 -21.26
C GLY A 87 3.73 26.30 -20.91
N SER A 88 4.19 25.76 -19.78
CA SER A 88 3.73 24.46 -19.26
C SER A 88 2.54 24.60 -18.31
N GLU A 89 1.60 23.64 -18.36
CA GLU A 89 0.53 23.53 -17.35
C GLU A 89 1.14 23.34 -15.96
N PRO A 90 0.65 24.05 -14.92
CA PRO A 90 1.14 23.89 -13.56
C PRO A 90 0.75 22.50 -13.04
N VAL A 91 1.66 21.91 -12.25
CA VAL A 91 1.39 20.68 -11.50
C VAL A 91 0.19 20.95 -10.58
N ALA A 92 -0.89 20.20 -10.76
CA ALA A 92 -2.07 20.29 -9.90
C ALA A 92 -1.70 19.78 -8.50
N ILE A 93 -1.68 20.67 -7.51
CA ILE A 93 -1.56 20.30 -6.09
C ILE A 93 -2.97 20.37 -5.50
N SER A 94 -3.46 19.22 -5.05
CA SER A 94 -4.70 19.10 -4.30
C SER A 94 -4.50 19.61 -2.88
N GLY A 95 -5.25 20.63 -2.49
CA GLY A 95 -5.82 20.76 -1.13
C GLY A 95 -4.89 20.99 0.07
N GLU A 96 -3.59 21.21 -0.06
CA GLU A 96 -2.74 21.54 1.10
C GLU A 96 -2.55 23.06 1.25
N THR A 97 -2.92 23.56 2.43
CA THR A 97 -2.91 24.96 2.84
C THR A 97 -1.48 25.50 2.87
N LEU A 98 -1.13 26.31 1.87
CA LEU A 98 0.15 27.01 1.83
C LEU A 98 0.12 28.15 2.88
N LEU A 99 0.75 27.91 4.03
CA LEU A 99 1.00 28.92 5.07
C LEU A 99 2.17 29.81 4.63
N VAL A 100 1.90 31.11 4.49
CA VAL A 100 2.86 32.16 4.17
C VAL A 100 3.15 32.93 5.45
N GLY A 101 4.27 32.66 6.08
CA GLY A 101 4.57 33.14 7.43
C GLY A 101 5.42 34.40 7.49
N CYS A 102 5.00 35.34 8.36
CA CYS A 102 5.87 36.26 9.10
C CYS A 102 5.70 36.00 10.61
N GLY A 103 6.18 34.84 11.11
CA GLY A 103 6.10 34.47 12.54
C GLY A 103 4.86 33.63 12.95
N ALA A 104 4.89 33.10 14.17
CA ALA A 104 4.01 32.02 14.69
C ALA A 104 2.54 32.46 14.99
N PRO A 105 1.54 31.53 14.93
CA PRO A 105 0.11 31.84 15.06
C PRO A 105 -0.31 32.22 16.50
N ARG A 106 -1.28 33.13 16.62
CA ARG A 106 -1.86 33.63 17.89
C ARG A 106 -3.33 33.20 18.06
N ASP A 107 -3.77 33.21 19.31
CA ASP A 107 -5.12 32.87 19.78
C ASP A 107 -6.06 34.10 19.68
N TYR A 108 -7.25 33.91 19.11
CA TYR A 108 -8.22 34.98 18.78
C TYR A 108 -9.52 34.89 19.60
N SER A 109 -9.56 34.08 20.65
CA SER A 109 -10.76 33.81 21.47
C SER A 109 -11.44 35.06 22.06
N ASP A 110 -10.69 36.15 22.27
CA ASP A 110 -11.14 37.29 23.08
C ASP A 110 -11.75 38.44 22.24
N THR A 111 -12.00 38.23 20.95
CA THR A 111 -12.32 39.31 19.99
C THR A 111 -13.77 39.39 19.51
N TYR A 112 -14.70 38.59 20.04
CA TYR A 112 -15.99 38.37 19.36
C TYR A 112 -17.25 38.59 20.22
N LEU A 113 -18.31 39.09 19.56
CA LEU A 113 -19.64 39.39 20.13
C LEU A 113 -20.37 38.10 20.57
N PRO A 114 -21.04 38.08 21.75
CA PRO A 114 -21.93 37.00 22.17
C PRO A 114 -23.15 36.76 21.24
N GLU A 115 -23.70 35.53 21.24
CA GLU A 115 -24.86 35.09 20.43
C GLU A 115 -26.07 36.04 20.50
N GLU A 116 -26.36 36.63 21.67
CA GLU A 116 -27.46 37.60 21.85
C GLU A 116 -27.26 38.90 21.04
N GLU A 117 -25.99 39.30 20.80
CA GLU A 117 -25.66 40.47 19.98
C GLU A 117 -25.73 40.15 18.48
N VAL A 118 -25.48 38.89 18.08
CA VAL A 118 -25.73 38.39 16.72
C VAL A 118 -27.22 38.44 16.40
N GLU A 119 -28.10 37.93 17.27
CA GLU A 119 -29.56 38.00 17.09
C GLU A 119 -30.08 39.45 17.00
N SER A 120 -29.55 40.35 17.83
CA SER A 120 -29.85 41.79 17.80
C SER A 120 -29.37 42.48 16.51
N LEU A 121 -28.23 42.05 15.97
CA LEU A 121 -27.70 42.52 14.69
C LEU A 121 -28.57 42.06 13.51
N VAL A 122 -29.04 40.80 13.50
CA VAL A 122 -29.99 40.29 12.49
C VAL A 122 -31.26 41.15 12.45
N ALA A 123 -31.79 41.56 13.60
CA ALA A 123 -32.96 42.42 13.69
C ALA A 123 -32.69 43.86 13.19
N ARG A 124 -31.48 44.42 13.39
CA ARG A 124 -31.09 45.77 12.92
C ARG A 124 -30.83 45.84 11.41
N LEU A 125 -30.36 44.74 10.81
CA LEU A 125 -30.06 44.62 9.39
C LEU A 125 -31.31 44.63 8.47
N GLY A 126 -32.52 44.68 9.03
CA GLY A 126 -33.74 44.98 8.29
C GLY A 126 -34.24 43.85 7.39
N TYR A 127 -34.04 42.59 7.79
CA TYR A 127 -34.75 41.45 7.20
C TYR A 127 -36.26 41.65 7.37
N ARG A 128 -36.95 42.17 6.34
CA ARG A 128 -38.42 42.11 6.29
C ARG A 128 -38.81 40.65 6.13
N GLY A 129 -39.14 40.01 7.24
CA GLY A 129 -39.85 38.72 7.24
C GLY A 129 -41.06 38.80 6.32
N ALA A 130 -41.26 37.75 5.53
CA ALA A 130 -42.49 37.56 4.78
C ALA A 130 -43.67 37.67 5.75
N ALA A 131 -44.66 38.48 5.37
CA ALA A 131 -45.84 38.72 6.17
C ALA A 131 -46.52 37.40 6.56
N ASP A 132 -46.91 37.31 7.83
CA ASP A 132 -47.86 36.34 8.35
C ASP A 132 -49.12 36.32 7.47
N GLU A 133 -49.51 35.15 6.97
CA GLU A 133 -50.90 34.86 6.61
C GLU A 133 -51.44 33.70 7.47
N PRO A 134 -52.75 33.71 7.76
CA PRO A 134 -53.26 33.24 9.03
C PRO A 134 -53.58 31.74 9.07
N ASP A 135 -53.42 31.23 10.29
CA ASP A 135 -53.80 29.94 10.83
C ASP A 135 -55.21 29.45 10.39
N GLY A 136 -55.33 28.16 10.03
CA GLY A 136 -56.58 27.62 9.48
C GLY A 136 -56.69 26.11 9.28
N SER A 137 -56.64 25.34 10.37
CA SER A 137 -57.39 24.10 10.66
C SER A 137 -57.57 23.01 9.57
N GLY A 138 -57.10 21.80 9.88
CA GLY A 138 -57.19 20.63 9.01
C GLY A 138 -58.54 19.94 8.89
N GLU A 139 -58.60 18.98 7.96
CA GLU A 139 -59.32 17.72 8.11
C GLU A 139 -58.86 16.71 7.05
N SER A 140 -58.78 15.44 7.47
CA SER A 140 -58.37 14.27 6.70
C SER A 140 -59.44 13.84 5.68
N ARG A 141 -59.03 13.38 4.47
CA ARG A 141 -59.57 12.15 3.82
C ARG A 141 -58.96 11.80 2.45
N ALA A 142 -58.46 10.57 2.39
CA ALA A 142 -58.66 9.50 1.40
C ALA A 142 -58.39 9.72 -0.10
N LEU A 143 -57.54 8.83 -0.63
CA LEU A 143 -57.35 8.44 -2.05
C LEU A 143 -58.67 8.12 -2.77
N PRO A 144 -58.69 8.27 -4.11
CA PRO A 144 -58.60 7.04 -4.93
C PRO A 144 -57.76 7.16 -6.22
N ASP A 145 -57.11 6.03 -6.50
CA ASP A 145 -56.76 5.33 -7.76
C ASP A 145 -56.80 6.02 -9.14
N GLU A 146 -55.67 5.81 -9.82
CA GLU A 146 -55.42 5.33 -11.20
C GLU A 146 -55.83 6.13 -12.47
N GLU A 147 -54.81 6.18 -13.34
CA GLU A 147 -54.78 6.29 -14.82
C GLU A 147 -54.59 7.66 -15.53
N SER A 148 -53.44 7.74 -16.22
CA SER A 148 -53.09 8.46 -17.48
C SER A 148 -53.27 9.98 -17.49
N ASP A 149 -52.23 10.79 -17.75
CA ASP A 149 -51.61 10.94 -19.06
C ASP A 149 -50.44 11.95 -18.94
N GLU A 150 -49.53 11.87 -19.91
CA GLU A 150 -48.31 12.67 -20.02
C GLU A 150 -48.52 14.20 -19.97
N SER A 151 -47.84 14.90 -19.05
CA SER A 151 -47.24 16.23 -19.29
C SER A 151 -46.38 16.69 -18.08
N PRO A 152 -45.21 17.32 -18.30
CA PRO A 152 -44.40 17.88 -17.22
C PRO A 152 -45.01 19.23 -16.79
N LEU A 153 -45.73 19.24 -15.68
CA LEU A 153 -46.22 20.44 -15.01
C LEU A 153 -45.76 20.39 -13.55
N ALA A 154 -44.49 20.74 -13.33
CA ALA A 154 -43.93 21.10 -12.04
C ALA A 154 -42.58 21.80 -12.31
N ASP A 155 -42.64 22.99 -12.90
CA ASP A 155 -41.47 23.85 -13.14
C ASP A 155 -41.97 25.30 -13.27
N GLN A 156 -42.79 25.84 -12.35
CA GLN A 156 -43.11 27.28 -12.36
C GLN A 156 -43.32 27.99 -11.01
N GLU A 157 -43.06 27.38 -9.85
CA GLU A 157 -43.29 28.08 -8.55
C GLU A 157 -42.13 28.06 -7.54
N GLU A 158 -40.92 27.61 -7.89
CA GLU A 158 -39.81 27.49 -6.92
C GLU A 158 -38.51 28.23 -7.30
N ALA A 159 -38.56 29.21 -8.21
CA ALA A 159 -37.37 29.92 -8.68
C ALA A 159 -37.23 31.39 -8.19
N THR A 160 -37.87 31.77 -7.08
CA THR A 160 -37.82 33.16 -6.58
C THR A 160 -37.48 33.32 -5.09
N SER A 161 -36.85 32.32 -4.45
CA SER A 161 -36.32 32.49 -3.09
C SER A 161 -34.87 32.99 -3.12
N GLU A 162 -34.58 34.08 -2.41
CA GLU A 162 -33.30 34.39 -1.74
C GLU A 162 -32.01 34.66 -2.53
N ALA A 163 -32.04 34.77 -3.85
CA ALA A 163 -30.83 35.17 -4.59
C ALA A 163 -30.47 36.67 -4.39
N LEU A 164 -29.57 36.95 -3.43
CA LEU A 164 -28.74 38.16 -3.30
C LEU A 164 -29.48 39.47 -3.01
N ARG A 165 -29.91 39.64 -1.75
CA ARG A 165 -30.18 40.97 -1.19
C ARG A 165 -29.09 41.29 -0.16
N PRO A 166 -28.35 42.41 -0.29
CA PRO A 166 -28.24 43.32 -1.43
C PRO A 166 -27.44 42.74 -2.61
N ALA A 167 -27.56 43.31 -3.81
CA ALA A 167 -26.70 42.95 -4.95
C ALA A 167 -25.43 43.82 -5.01
N ALA A 168 -24.30 43.21 -5.34
CA ALA A 168 -23.04 43.94 -5.58
C ALA A 168 -22.91 44.38 -7.05
N LEU A 169 -22.16 45.46 -7.31
CA LEU A 169 -21.97 46.04 -8.63
C LEU A 169 -21.44 45.06 -9.70
N ASP A 170 -20.67 44.06 -9.26
CA ASP A 170 -20.07 43.04 -10.11
C ASP A 170 -20.89 41.76 -10.27
N LEU A 171 -22.11 41.73 -9.74
CA LEU A 171 -22.99 40.58 -9.83
C LEU A 171 -23.28 40.23 -11.31
N PRO A 172 -22.93 39.01 -11.79
CA PRO A 172 -23.23 38.60 -13.16
C PRO A 172 -24.75 38.50 -13.39
N LEU A 173 -25.23 39.04 -14.51
CA LEU A 173 -26.67 39.07 -14.81
C LEU A 173 -27.30 37.69 -15.00
N GLU A 174 -26.50 36.68 -15.33
CA GLU A 174 -26.93 35.28 -15.41
C GLU A 174 -27.47 34.75 -14.05
N LYS A 175 -27.02 35.34 -12.93
CA LYS A 175 -27.42 34.95 -11.59
C LYS A 175 -28.80 35.48 -11.18
N TYR A 176 -29.37 36.44 -11.91
CA TYR A 176 -30.73 36.93 -11.66
C TYR A 176 -31.83 35.97 -12.14
N GLY A 177 -31.48 34.86 -12.82
CA GLY A 177 -32.47 33.88 -13.26
C GLY A 177 -33.44 34.41 -14.33
N PHE A 178 -33.02 35.44 -15.07
CA PHE A 178 -33.85 36.08 -16.07
C PHE A 178 -34.35 35.12 -17.15
N SER A 179 -35.57 35.37 -17.62
CA SER A 179 -36.21 34.66 -18.71
C SER A 179 -35.34 34.68 -19.96
N THR A 180 -35.41 33.63 -20.77
CA THR A 180 -34.60 33.51 -22.00
C THR A 180 -34.72 34.73 -22.93
N ARG A 181 -35.86 35.43 -22.90
CA ARG A 181 -36.07 36.67 -23.66
C ARG A 181 -35.23 37.83 -23.10
N VAL A 182 -35.22 38.01 -21.78
CA VAL A 182 -34.42 39.06 -21.11
C VAL A 182 -32.93 38.76 -21.25
N SER A 183 -32.49 37.52 -20.99
CA SER A 183 -31.06 37.16 -21.10
C SER A 183 -30.51 37.36 -22.51
N ASN A 184 -31.29 37.03 -23.55
CA ASN A 184 -30.91 37.29 -24.94
C ASN A 184 -30.82 38.79 -25.27
N PHE A 185 -31.68 39.62 -24.68
CA PHE A 185 -31.62 41.06 -24.84
C PHE A 185 -30.37 41.63 -24.17
N LEU A 186 -30.14 41.29 -22.90
CA LEU A 186 -28.98 41.75 -22.13
C LEU A 186 -27.66 41.35 -22.80
N GLY A 187 -27.56 40.10 -23.26
CA GLY A 187 -26.40 39.61 -23.99
C GLY A 187 -26.15 40.34 -25.32
N ARG A 188 -27.20 40.77 -26.04
CA ARG A 188 -27.06 41.59 -27.27
C ARG A 188 -26.68 43.03 -26.98
N SER A 189 -27.13 43.57 -25.86
CA SER A 189 -26.78 44.92 -25.38
C SER A 189 -25.37 44.99 -24.78
N GLY A 190 -24.69 43.84 -24.64
CA GLY A 190 -23.35 43.76 -24.06
C GLY A 190 -23.32 43.83 -22.54
N ALA A 191 -24.48 43.81 -21.88
CA ALA A 191 -24.58 43.86 -20.43
C ALA A 191 -24.30 42.48 -19.83
N GLN A 192 -23.25 42.39 -19.00
CA GLN A 192 -22.85 41.13 -18.36
C GLN A 192 -22.98 41.19 -16.84
N ARG A 193 -22.88 42.39 -16.25
CA ARG A 193 -22.94 42.63 -14.81
C ARG A 193 -24.01 43.67 -14.45
N LEU A 194 -24.36 43.74 -13.18
CA LEU A 194 -25.33 44.72 -12.67
C LEU A 194 -24.96 46.16 -13.05
N ARG A 195 -23.68 46.54 -12.93
CA ARG A 195 -23.20 47.87 -13.36
C ARG A 195 -23.49 48.21 -14.83
N ASP A 196 -23.54 47.21 -15.72
CA ASP A 196 -23.82 47.42 -17.14
C ASP A 196 -25.33 47.55 -17.41
N LEU A 197 -26.16 47.04 -16.50
CA LEU A 197 -27.61 47.05 -16.60
C LEU A 197 -28.19 48.41 -16.19
N LEU A 198 -27.65 49.05 -15.16
CA LEU A 198 -28.20 50.31 -14.62
C LEU A 198 -28.33 51.43 -15.68
N PRO A 199 -27.34 51.69 -16.55
CA PRO A 199 -27.45 52.71 -17.60
C PRO A 199 -28.51 52.39 -18.67
N LEU A 200 -28.92 51.13 -18.80
CA LEU A 200 -29.92 50.70 -19.76
C LEU A 200 -31.35 50.90 -19.25
N LEU A 201 -31.55 50.95 -17.92
CA LEU A 201 -32.88 51.05 -17.28
C LEU A 201 -33.74 52.18 -17.86
N PRO A 202 -33.24 53.42 -18.06
CA PRO A 202 -34.05 54.52 -18.59
C PRO A 202 -34.50 54.30 -20.04
N THR A 203 -33.78 53.46 -20.79
CA THR A 203 -34.01 53.24 -22.23
C THR A 203 -34.87 52.02 -22.54
N LEU A 204 -35.20 51.20 -21.53
CA LEU A 204 -35.90 49.92 -21.72
C LEU A 204 -37.26 50.07 -22.39
N ASP A 205 -37.95 51.17 -22.13
CA ASP A 205 -39.28 51.46 -22.68
C ASP A 205 -39.24 51.79 -24.18
N ASP A 206 -38.07 52.16 -24.72
CA ASP A 206 -37.85 52.49 -26.13
C ASP A 206 -37.31 51.30 -26.95
N VAL A 207 -37.05 50.14 -26.32
CA VAL A 207 -36.48 48.97 -26.98
C VAL A 207 -37.52 48.19 -27.79
N ASN A 208 -37.37 48.20 -29.11
CA ASN A 208 -38.21 47.40 -30.01
C ASN A 208 -38.04 45.89 -29.78
N GLY A 209 -39.12 45.23 -29.34
CA GLY A 209 -39.19 43.76 -29.19
C GLY A 209 -39.05 43.26 -27.74
N LEU A 210 -38.81 44.15 -26.77
CA LEU A 210 -38.86 43.84 -25.34
C LEU A 210 -40.29 44.10 -24.82
N GLY A 211 -41.00 43.06 -24.37
CA GLY A 211 -42.38 43.20 -23.90
C GLY A 211 -42.46 43.77 -22.48
N SER A 212 -43.57 44.42 -22.13
CA SER A 212 -43.77 45.06 -20.80
C SER A 212 -43.60 44.12 -19.60
N ARG A 213 -43.80 42.80 -19.78
CA ARG A 213 -43.50 41.79 -18.75
C ARG A 213 -41.99 41.64 -18.51
N SER A 214 -41.19 41.64 -19.58
CA SER A 214 -39.73 41.54 -19.51
C SER A 214 -39.08 42.82 -18.97
N ILE A 215 -39.67 44.00 -19.25
CA ILE A 215 -39.21 45.27 -18.66
C ILE A 215 -39.48 45.28 -17.15
N ARG A 216 -40.67 44.84 -16.72
CA ARG A 216 -40.99 44.69 -15.29
C ARG A 216 -40.09 43.69 -14.58
N GLU A 217 -39.84 42.55 -15.21
CA GLU A 217 -38.92 41.53 -14.69
C GLU A 217 -37.55 42.14 -14.35
N ILE A 218 -36.97 42.94 -15.26
CA ILE A 218 -35.70 43.63 -15.04
C ILE A 218 -35.81 44.66 -13.90
N ARG A 219 -36.79 45.58 -13.96
CA ARG A 219 -36.93 46.66 -12.98
C ARG A 219 -37.21 46.13 -11.57
N SER A 220 -38.12 45.16 -11.43
CA SER A 220 -38.43 44.54 -10.15
C SER A 220 -37.25 43.77 -9.57
N ALA A 221 -36.44 43.10 -10.40
CA ALA A 221 -35.24 42.42 -9.94
C ALA A 221 -34.19 43.40 -9.39
N VAL A 222 -33.95 44.53 -10.08
CA VAL A 222 -33.01 45.57 -9.61
C VAL A 222 -33.52 46.19 -8.31
N ALA A 223 -34.79 46.63 -8.26
CA ALA A 223 -35.40 47.22 -7.07
C ALA A 223 -35.41 46.27 -5.86
N ALA A 224 -35.70 44.99 -6.07
CA ALA A 224 -35.68 43.99 -5.00
C ALA A 224 -34.28 43.72 -4.45
N SER A 225 -33.22 44.11 -5.18
CA SER A 225 -31.82 43.89 -4.79
C SER A 225 -31.10 45.15 -4.28
N SER A 226 -31.79 46.29 -4.23
CA SER A 226 -31.24 47.57 -3.73
C SER A 226 -31.50 47.81 -2.25
N THR A 227 -30.63 48.62 -1.62
CA THR A 227 -30.75 49.10 -0.23
C THR A 227 -30.75 50.62 -0.17
N ASP A 228 -30.89 51.23 1.00
CA ASP A 228 -30.67 52.68 1.16
C ASP A 228 -29.16 53.00 1.12
N LEU A 229 -28.76 54.27 0.98
CA LEU A 229 -27.36 54.65 1.20
C LEU A 229 -27.00 54.53 2.70
N PRO A 230 -25.76 54.16 3.04
CA PRO A 230 -25.34 53.92 4.42
C PRO A 230 -25.30 55.19 5.28
N PHE A 231 -25.19 56.36 4.65
CA PHE A 231 -25.25 57.66 5.31
C PHE A 231 -25.68 58.77 4.33
N PRO A 232 -26.17 59.92 4.83
CA PRO A 232 -26.46 61.11 4.02
C PRO A 232 -25.28 61.53 3.14
N VAL A 233 -25.52 61.77 1.85
CA VAL A 233 -24.50 62.25 0.90
C VAL A 233 -24.87 63.65 0.39
N THR A 234 -23.87 64.47 0.10
CA THR A 234 -24.10 65.79 -0.51
C THR A 234 -24.64 65.67 -1.93
N ALA A 235 -25.28 66.72 -2.45
CA ALA A 235 -25.76 66.75 -3.84
C ALA A 235 -24.63 66.49 -4.85
N ARG A 236 -23.41 66.93 -4.52
CA ARG A 236 -22.22 66.75 -5.36
C ARG A 236 -21.68 65.32 -5.31
N GLN A 237 -21.69 64.68 -4.14
CA GLN A 237 -21.40 63.24 -4.02
C GLN A 237 -22.41 62.40 -4.78
N LEU A 238 -23.71 62.72 -4.66
CA LEU A 238 -24.76 62.02 -5.40
C LEU A 238 -24.58 62.18 -6.91
N GLY A 239 -24.24 63.39 -7.39
CA GLY A 239 -23.94 63.64 -8.79
C GLY A 239 -22.77 62.80 -9.32
N ALA A 240 -21.72 62.60 -8.52
CA ALA A 240 -20.59 61.74 -8.87
C ALA A 240 -20.93 60.23 -8.81
N LEU A 241 -21.73 59.80 -7.84
CA LEU A 241 -22.21 58.41 -7.75
C LEU A 241 -23.15 58.05 -8.91
N CYS A 242 -24.05 58.96 -9.32
CA CYS A 242 -24.93 58.76 -10.48
C CYS A 242 -24.16 58.77 -11.81
N GLU A 243 -23.08 59.56 -11.91
CA GLU A 243 -22.18 59.49 -13.07
C GLU A 243 -21.47 58.13 -13.14
N PHE A 244 -21.01 57.60 -12.01
CA PHE A 244 -20.38 56.27 -11.92
C PHE A 244 -21.35 55.13 -12.26
N SER A 245 -22.57 55.14 -11.70
CA SER A 245 -23.57 54.10 -11.96
C SER A 245 -24.25 54.23 -13.33
N GLY A 246 -24.17 55.41 -13.93
CA GLY A 246 -24.90 55.78 -15.15
C GLY A 246 -26.42 55.90 -14.93
N SER A 247 -26.91 55.82 -13.70
CA SER A 247 -28.32 55.81 -13.33
C SER A 247 -28.65 56.94 -12.35
N ASP A 248 -29.79 57.58 -12.55
CA ASP A 248 -30.32 58.59 -11.62
C ASP A 248 -31.16 57.94 -10.50
N GLU A 249 -31.49 56.65 -10.62
CA GLU A 249 -32.35 55.90 -9.70
C GLU A 249 -31.55 55.02 -8.73
N TYR A 250 -30.39 54.52 -9.18
CA TYR A 250 -29.60 53.56 -8.44
C TYR A 250 -28.12 53.92 -8.48
N VAL A 251 -27.47 53.81 -7.34
CA VAL A 251 -26.04 54.06 -7.13
C VAL A 251 -25.40 52.88 -6.40
N PHE A 252 -24.10 52.96 -6.12
CA PHE A 252 -23.39 51.97 -5.32
C PHE A 252 -22.79 52.62 -4.08
N ASP A 253 -22.84 51.93 -2.94
CA ASP A 253 -22.17 52.39 -1.72
C ASP A 253 -20.65 52.10 -1.73
N LEU A 254 -19.99 52.44 -0.61
CA LEU A 254 -18.54 52.27 -0.44
C LEU A 254 -18.04 50.81 -0.55
N PHE A 255 -18.92 49.81 -0.39
CA PHE A 255 -18.61 48.40 -0.60
C PHE A 255 -19.13 47.86 -1.94
N GLY A 256 -19.72 48.73 -2.75
CA GLY A 256 -20.25 48.35 -4.06
C GLY A 256 -21.63 47.72 -4.03
N LEU A 257 -22.36 47.84 -2.92
CA LEU A 257 -23.73 47.34 -2.81
C LEU A 257 -24.69 48.30 -3.52
N LEU A 258 -25.66 47.74 -4.23
CA LEU A 258 -26.68 48.50 -4.95
C LEU A 258 -27.53 49.27 -3.95
N CYS A 259 -27.58 50.58 -4.14
CA CYS A 259 -28.37 51.50 -3.34
C CYS A 259 -29.38 52.23 -4.22
N VAL A 260 -30.53 52.56 -3.66
CA VAL A 260 -31.43 53.54 -4.25
C VAL A 260 -30.75 54.91 -4.14
N ALA A 261 -30.79 55.70 -5.20
CA ALA A 261 -30.28 57.07 -5.21
C ALA A 261 -31.12 58.04 -4.33
N GLU A 262 -32.15 57.52 -3.65
CA GLU A 262 -32.80 58.19 -2.53
C GLU A 262 -31.85 58.21 -1.33
N ALA A 263 -31.19 59.35 -1.11
CA ALA A 263 -30.82 59.70 0.26
C ALA A 263 -30.78 61.22 0.43
N GLN A 264 -31.54 61.69 1.41
CA GLN A 264 -31.05 62.56 2.48
C GLN A 264 -29.86 63.45 2.09
N VAL A 265 -30.06 64.37 1.13
CA VAL A 265 -29.07 65.42 0.85
C VAL A 265 -29.00 66.26 2.11
N ALA A 266 -27.88 66.18 2.82
CA ALA A 266 -27.63 67.05 3.96
C ALA A 266 -27.79 68.51 3.49
N ASP A 267 -28.65 69.28 4.17
CA ASP A 267 -28.74 70.72 3.95
C ASP A 267 -27.37 71.30 4.32
N ASP A 268 -26.67 71.96 3.37
CA ASP A 268 -25.31 72.51 3.52
C ASP A 268 -25.18 73.64 4.58
N ARG A 269 -26.10 73.71 5.54
CA ARG A 269 -26.11 74.66 6.65
C ARG A 269 -25.51 74.02 7.91
N PRO A 270 -24.47 74.61 8.52
CA PRO A 270 -23.86 74.05 9.71
C PRO A 270 -24.82 74.11 10.90
N GLY A 271 -25.13 72.93 11.48
CA GLY A 271 -25.76 72.82 12.80
C GLY A 271 -27.19 72.23 12.90
N ALA A 272 -27.56 71.23 12.10
CA ALA A 272 -28.83 70.52 12.27
C ALA A 272 -28.62 69.02 12.56
N SER A 273 -28.47 68.68 13.85
CA SER A 273 -28.90 67.38 14.36
C SER A 273 -30.30 67.51 14.94
N GLU A 274 -31.06 66.42 14.86
CA GLU A 274 -32.37 66.15 15.49
C GLU A 274 -33.63 66.43 14.64
N GLY A 275 -34.32 65.34 14.26
CA GLY A 275 -35.72 65.37 13.86
C GLY A 275 -36.09 64.44 12.70
N LEU A 276 -35.99 63.12 12.88
CA LEU A 276 -36.70 62.17 12.02
C LEU A 276 -38.12 61.97 12.56
N GLY A 277 -39.11 62.11 11.67
CA GLY A 277 -40.45 61.53 11.83
C GLY A 277 -41.58 62.53 11.87
N ASP A 278 -42.09 62.93 10.70
CA ASP A 278 -43.52 62.91 10.34
C ASP A 278 -43.67 63.44 8.90
N ASP A 279 -43.42 62.59 7.89
CA ASP A 279 -43.76 62.93 6.50
C ASP A 279 -45.23 62.56 6.26
N GLY A 280 -46.05 63.58 5.98
CA GLY A 280 -47.49 63.44 5.75
C GLY A 280 -47.84 62.57 4.52
N PRO A 281 -49.15 62.34 4.26
CA PRO A 281 -49.60 61.38 3.26
C PRO A 281 -49.13 61.73 1.84
N VAL A 282 -48.61 60.73 1.12
CA VAL A 282 -48.17 60.85 -0.29
C VAL A 282 -49.40 60.95 -1.20
N PHE A 283 -49.55 62.05 -1.93
CA PHE A 283 -50.69 62.26 -2.82
C PHE A 283 -50.52 61.55 -4.16
N VAL A 284 -51.60 61.00 -4.72
CA VAL A 284 -51.57 60.30 -6.02
C VAL A 284 -51.12 61.20 -7.18
N GLU A 285 -51.24 62.52 -7.02
CA GLU A 285 -50.77 63.54 -7.98
C GLU A 285 -49.26 63.55 -8.18
N ASP A 286 -48.53 63.12 -7.16
CA ASP A 286 -47.08 63.13 -7.13
C ASP A 286 -46.49 61.84 -7.75
N LEU A 287 -47.35 60.87 -8.14
CA LEU A 287 -46.97 59.55 -8.64
C LEU A 287 -46.67 59.51 -10.15
N GLY A 288 -46.67 60.65 -10.85
CA GLY A 288 -46.38 60.69 -12.30
C GLY A 288 -47.38 59.94 -13.19
N LEU A 289 -48.54 59.55 -12.64
CA LEU A 289 -49.59 58.81 -13.36
C LEU A 289 -50.19 59.64 -14.51
N SER A 290 -50.67 58.98 -15.55
CA SER A 290 -51.34 59.65 -16.66
C SER A 290 -52.57 60.41 -16.17
N LEU A 291 -52.81 61.58 -16.78
CA LEU A 291 -53.95 62.44 -16.44
C LEU A 291 -55.32 61.70 -16.40
N PRO A 292 -55.59 60.71 -17.28
CA PRO A 292 -56.79 59.87 -17.19
C PRO A 292 -56.86 58.95 -15.97
N VAL A 293 -55.73 58.46 -15.47
CA VAL A 293 -55.63 57.60 -14.28
C VAL A 293 -55.75 58.46 -13.02
N LEU A 294 -54.99 59.55 -12.93
CA LEU A 294 -55.08 60.53 -11.84
C LEU A 294 -56.51 61.03 -11.61
N ARG A 295 -57.20 61.42 -12.70
CA ARG A 295 -58.58 61.89 -12.61
C ARG A 295 -59.53 60.79 -12.13
N ALA A 296 -59.27 59.55 -12.50
CA ALA A 296 -60.12 58.44 -12.12
C ALA A 296 -59.89 57.99 -10.68
N LEU A 297 -58.65 57.99 -10.17
CA LEU A 297 -58.35 57.76 -8.75
C LEU A 297 -59.00 58.84 -7.87
N LYS A 298 -58.76 60.12 -8.19
CA LYS A 298 -59.38 61.25 -7.47
C LYS A 298 -60.91 61.24 -7.51
N ALA A 299 -61.50 60.89 -8.66
CA ALA A 299 -62.96 60.83 -8.79
C ALA A 299 -63.61 59.74 -7.93
N ASN A 300 -62.82 58.74 -7.49
CA ASN A 300 -63.26 57.68 -6.58
C ASN A 300 -62.77 57.90 -5.15
N GLY A 301 -62.26 59.09 -4.82
CA GLY A 301 -61.85 59.44 -3.46
C GLY A 301 -60.46 58.95 -3.04
N LEU A 302 -59.72 58.30 -3.95
CA LEU A 302 -58.37 57.81 -3.72
C LEU A 302 -57.38 58.95 -3.99
N ASN A 303 -57.05 59.72 -2.94
CA ASN A 303 -56.23 60.92 -3.04
C ASN A 303 -54.79 60.69 -2.62
N THR A 304 -54.54 59.63 -1.85
CA THR A 304 -53.23 59.27 -1.31
C THR A 304 -52.83 57.85 -1.69
N VAL A 305 -51.54 57.54 -1.60
CA VAL A 305 -51.01 56.19 -1.84
C VAL A 305 -51.64 55.18 -0.87
N ASP A 306 -51.84 55.56 0.39
CA ASP A 306 -52.50 54.71 1.39
C ASP A 306 -53.95 54.40 1.03
N ASP A 307 -54.70 55.37 0.47
CA ASP A 307 -56.07 55.12 -0.02
C ASP A 307 -56.06 54.03 -1.12
N VAL A 308 -55.07 54.08 -2.02
CA VAL A 308 -54.94 53.14 -3.14
C VAL A 308 -54.51 51.75 -2.66
N LEU A 309 -53.60 51.69 -1.68
CA LEU A 309 -53.16 50.43 -1.07
C LEU A 309 -54.28 49.76 -0.26
N GLN A 310 -55.10 50.53 0.45
CA GLN A 310 -56.27 50.02 1.18
C GLN A 310 -57.38 49.50 0.25
N GLU A 311 -57.58 50.11 -0.91
CA GLU A 311 -58.57 49.66 -1.89
C GLU A 311 -58.15 48.32 -2.56
N GLY A 312 -56.83 48.10 -2.71
CA GLY A 312 -56.25 46.87 -3.27
C GLY A 312 -56.50 46.67 -4.77
N GLU A 313 -55.80 45.69 -5.38
CA GLU A 313 -55.89 45.44 -6.83
C GLU A 313 -57.32 45.08 -7.27
N GLU A 314 -58.00 44.21 -6.52
CA GLU A 314 -59.37 43.82 -6.84
C GLU A 314 -60.35 45.00 -6.73
N GLY A 315 -60.16 45.89 -5.76
CA GLY A 315 -60.98 47.11 -5.61
C GLY A 315 -60.77 48.10 -6.75
N LEU A 316 -59.51 48.31 -7.17
CA LEU A 316 -59.19 49.15 -8.33
C LEU A 316 -59.82 48.64 -9.64
N ARG A 317 -59.91 47.31 -9.82
CA ARG A 317 -60.57 46.69 -11.00
C ARG A 317 -62.09 46.89 -11.00
N GLN A 318 -62.71 47.13 -9.85
CA GLN A 318 -64.14 47.40 -9.75
C GLN A 318 -64.52 48.86 -10.04
N ILE A 319 -63.54 49.76 -10.15
CA ILE A 319 -63.78 51.15 -10.51
C ILE A 319 -64.29 51.26 -11.95
N ARG A 320 -65.44 51.93 -12.12
CA ARG A 320 -66.11 52.05 -13.42
C ARG A 320 -65.23 52.77 -14.46
N TYR A 321 -64.99 52.11 -15.60
CA TYR A 321 -64.08 52.57 -16.67
C TYR A 321 -62.58 52.66 -16.28
N PHE A 322 -62.20 51.90 -15.25
CA PHE A 322 -60.83 51.70 -14.78
C PHE A 322 -60.33 50.31 -15.22
N GLY A 323 -60.16 50.12 -16.53
CA GLY A 323 -59.76 48.82 -17.08
C GLY A 323 -58.32 48.42 -16.75
N ASP A 324 -57.98 47.15 -16.99
CA ASP A 324 -56.71 46.52 -16.60
C ASP A 324 -55.45 47.33 -16.94
N LYS A 325 -55.43 48.08 -18.04
CA LYS A 325 -54.28 48.95 -18.39
C LYS A 325 -54.04 50.07 -17.38
N LYS A 326 -55.10 50.64 -16.80
CA LYS A 326 -55.02 51.71 -15.79
C LYS A 326 -54.69 51.14 -14.41
N VAL A 327 -55.25 49.97 -14.07
CA VAL A 327 -54.89 49.23 -12.85
C VAL A 327 -53.40 48.89 -12.90
N GLN A 328 -52.94 48.37 -14.04
CA GLN A 328 -51.54 48.06 -14.25
C GLN A 328 -50.64 49.30 -14.16
N GLU A 329 -51.05 50.44 -14.73
CA GLU A 329 -50.30 51.70 -14.61
C GLU A 329 -50.15 52.15 -13.14
N VAL A 330 -51.18 51.98 -12.31
CA VAL A 330 -51.11 52.26 -10.87
C VAL A 330 -50.20 51.28 -10.14
N LEU A 331 -50.35 49.98 -10.42
CA LEU A 331 -49.53 48.94 -9.80
C LEU A 331 -48.06 49.06 -10.21
N ASP A 332 -47.77 49.40 -11.46
CA ASP A 332 -46.41 49.56 -11.97
C ASP A 332 -45.70 50.71 -11.24
N VAL A 333 -46.41 51.81 -10.97
CA VAL A 333 -45.88 52.91 -10.17
C VAL A 333 -45.76 52.54 -8.69
N LEU A 334 -46.71 51.79 -8.12
CA LEU A 334 -46.64 51.35 -6.73
C LEU A 334 -45.48 50.36 -6.48
N VAL A 335 -45.23 49.48 -7.44
CA VAL A 335 -44.11 48.52 -7.44
C VAL A 335 -42.76 49.23 -7.59
N ALA A 336 -42.70 50.37 -8.28
CA ALA A 336 -41.48 51.18 -8.40
C ALA A 336 -41.07 51.86 -7.08
N GLY A 337 -41.97 51.94 -6.09
CA GLY A 337 -41.68 52.37 -4.72
C GLY A 337 -41.41 53.88 -4.54
N PRO A 338 -41.15 54.31 -3.29
CA PRO A 338 -40.98 55.73 -2.91
C PRO A 338 -39.94 56.49 -3.74
N GLY A 339 -38.84 55.84 -4.12
CA GLY A 339 -37.76 56.46 -4.91
C GLY A 339 -38.14 56.90 -6.31
N ALA A 340 -38.98 56.14 -7.00
CA ALA A 340 -39.52 56.57 -8.28
C ALA A 340 -40.45 57.80 -8.13
N TRP A 341 -41.17 57.89 -7.00
CA TRP A 341 -42.10 59.00 -6.71
C TRP A 341 -41.34 60.29 -6.33
N ALA A 342 -40.19 60.16 -5.66
CA ALA A 342 -39.33 61.28 -5.28
C ALA A 342 -38.54 61.89 -6.46
N LEU A 343 -38.11 61.07 -7.42
CA LEU A 343 -37.37 61.51 -8.62
C LEU A 343 -38.20 62.39 -9.55
N THR A 344 -39.50 62.10 -9.69
CA THR A 344 -40.44 62.99 -10.41
C THR A 344 -40.54 64.39 -9.80
N LYS A 345 -40.10 64.57 -8.54
CA LYS A 345 -40.18 65.82 -7.79
C LYS A 345 -38.92 66.71 -7.89
N ARG A 346 -37.75 66.19 -8.26
CA ARG A 346 -36.45 66.87 -7.99
C ARG A 346 -35.74 67.56 -9.17
N GLY A 347 -36.15 67.35 -10.42
CA GLY A 347 -35.41 67.91 -11.57
C GLY A 347 -34.07 67.19 -11.80
N MET A 348 -33.36 67.57 -12.88
CA MET A 348 -32.14 66.89 -13.33
C MET A 348 -31.04 66.91 -12.26
N ILE A 349 -30.49 65.73 -11.94
CA ILE A 349 -29.27 65.57 -11.14
C ILE A 349 -28.09 66.13 -11.94
N ASP A 350 -27.31 67.02 -11.34
CA ASP A 350 -26.09 67.55 -11.96
C ASP A 350 -24.96 66.53 -11.81
N ARG A 351 -24.65 65.81 -12.88
CA ARG A 351 -23.65 64.74 -12.89
C ARG A 351 -22.25 65.34 -12.99
N VAL A 352 -21.33 64.83 -12.17
CA VAL A 352 -19.96 65.33 -12.06
C VAL A 352 -18.99 64.15 -12.20
N SER A 353 -17.96 64.29 -13.03
CA SER A 353 -16.95 63.24 -13.18
C SER A 353 -16.14 63.06 -11.89
N LEU A 354 -15.57 61.87 -11.66
CA LEU A 354 -14.70 61.62 -10.50
C LEU A 354 -13.51 62.59 -10.45
N GLU A 355 -12.91 62.92 -11.60
CA GLU A 355 -11.79 63.86 -11.71
C GLU A 355 -12.19 65.27 -11.26
N GLU A 356 -13.37 65.74 -11.68
CA GLU A 356 -13.89 67.05 -11.28
C GLU A 356 -14.27 67.06 -9.80
N PHE A 357 -14.91 66.00 -9.29
CA PHE A 357 -15.23 65.86 -7.87
C PHE A 357 -13.98 65.89 -6.99
N CYS A 358 -12.96 65.11 -7.33
CA CYS A 358 -11.70 65.05 -6.58
C CYS A 358 -10.92 66.38 -6.62
N SER A 359 -11.13 67.22 -7.64
CA SER A 359 -10.43 68.51 -7.78
C SER A 359 -10.79 69.53 -6.69
N ASP A 360 -11.88 69.32 -5.96
CA ASP A 360 -12.32 70.17 -4.86
C ASP A 360 -11.55 69.90 -3.54
N PHE A 361 -10.77 68.82 -3.48
CA PHE A 361 -10.12 68.35 -2.26
C PHE A 361 -8.59 68.48 -2.32
N THR A 362 -7.95 68.48 -1.15
CA THR A 362 -6.48 68.58 -1.07
C THR A 362 -5.80 67.26 -1.46
N SER A 363 -4.55 67.34 -1.95
CA SER A 363 -3.74 66.15 -2.24
C SER A 363 -3.51 65.28 -1.01
N GLN A 364 -3.52 65.87 0.19
CA GLN A 364 -3.38 65.16 1.45
C GLN A 364 -4.63 64.33 1.79
N ALA A 365 -5.84 64.89 1.60
CA ALA A 365 -7.08 64.15 1.82
C ALA A 365 -7.23 62.99 0.84
N LEU A 366 -6.81 63.18 -0.42
CA LEU A 366 -6.78 62.13 -1.44
C LEU A 366 -5.82 60.98 -1.05
N ASP A 367 -4.59 61.30 -0.63
CA ASP A 367 -3.61 60.30 -0.16
C ASP A 367 -4.13 59.49 1.03
N LEU A 368 -4.71 60.14 2.04
CA LEU A 368 -5.24 59.47 3.22
C LEU A 368 -6.46 58.59 2.92
N THR A 369 -7.32 59.02 1.99
CA THR A 369 -8.47 58.22 1.53
C THR A 369 -8.00 56.96 0.81
N ASP A 370 -6.99 57.08 -0.06
CA ASP A 370 -6.42 55.94 -0.79
C ASP A 370 -5.70 54.95 0.15
N ARG A 371 -5.01 55.47 1.17
CA ARG A 371 -4.38 54.65 2.21
C ARG A 371 -5.41 53.91 3.06
N LEU A 372 -6.50 54.57 3.47
CA LEU A 372 -7.60 53.91 4.19
C LEU A 372 -8.21 52.78 3.36
N ARG A 373 -8.50 53.03 2.07
CA ARG A 373 -8.96 52.00 1.12
C ARG A 373 -7.99 50.82 1.07
N SER A 374 -6.70 51.11 0.90
CA SER A 374 -5.64 50.10 0.84
C SER A 374 -5.50 49.29 2.14
N HIS A 375 -5.83 49.86 3.30
CA HIS A 375 -5.84 49.15 4.59
C HIS A 375 -7.01 48.16 4.66
N LEU A 376 -8.20 48.59 4.23
CA LEU A 376 -9.38 47.73 4.20
C LEU A 376 -9.24 46.58 3.19
N GLU A 377 -8.69 46.86 2.00
CA GLU A 377 -8.39 45.84 0.97
C GLU A 377 -7.33 44.84 1.45
N ALA A 378 -6.31 45.29 2.19
CA ALA A 378 -5.30 44.40 2.77
C ALA A 378 -5.88 43.42 3.82
N ARG A 379 -7.02 43.78 4.44
CA ARG A 379 -7.78 42.90 5.35
C ARG A 379 -8.78 42.02 4.59
N GLY A 380 -8.82 42.11 3.27
CA GLY A 380 -9.66 41.29 2.40
C GLY A 380 -11.09 41.80 2.27
N TYR A 381 -11.44 43.01 2.73
CA TYR A 381 -12.80 43.51 2.62
C TYR A 381 -13.17 43.94 1.19
N PRO A 382 -14.42 43.72 0.75
CA PRO A 382 -14.88 44.06 -0.60
C PRO A 382 -15.16 45.58 -0.72
N VAL A 383 -14.14 46.35 -1.06
CA VAL A 383 -14.25 47.82 -1.20
C VAL A 383 -14.39 48.22 -2.68
N ALA A 384 -15.33 49.11 -3.00
CA ALA A 384 -15.51 49.63 -4.35
C ALA A 384 -14.75 50.95 -4.54
N CYS A 385 -13.67 50.95 -5.33
CA CYS A 385 -12.70 52.04 -5.42
C CYS A 385 -13.31 53.45 -5.61
N GLU A 386 -14.09 53.67 -6.67
CA GLU A 386 -14.66 54.98 -6.98
C GLU A 386 -15.79 55.37 -6.00
N PRO A 387 -16.80 54.51 -5.71
CA PRO A 387 -17.79 54.81 -4.67
C PRO A 387 -17.17 55.11 -3.30
N PHE A 388 -16.16 54.33 -2.89
CA PHE A 388 -15.45 54.53 -1.63
C PHE A 388 -14.80 55.92 -1.61
N THR A 389 -14.10 56.30 -2.68
CA THR A 389 -13.47 57.61 -2.81
C THR A 389 -14.51 58.72 -2.72
N ILE A 390 -15.61 58.62 -3.46
CA ILE A 390 -16.67 59.65 -3.48
C ILE A 390 -17.30 59.81 -2.09
N MET A 391 -17.53 58.72 -1.38
CA MET A 391 -18.20 58.73 -0.09
C MET A 391 -17.28 59.13 1.07
N MET A 392 -16.03 58.64 1.08
CA MET A 392 -15.10 58.84 2.20
C MET A 392 -14.21 60.09 2.06
N LEU A 393 -13.92 60.57 0.85
CA LEU A 393 -13.04 61.73 0.65
C LEU A 393 -13.50 62.99 1.40
N PRO A 394 -14.81 63.36 1.41
CA PRO A 394 -15.28 64.50 2.19
C PRO A 394 -15.16 64.27 3.70
N VAL A 395 -15.37 63.03 4.16
CA VAL A 395 -15.22 62.65 5.57
C VAL A 395 -13.77 62.79 6.01
N VAL A 396 -12.83 62.25 5.23
CA VAL A 396 -11.39 62.37 5.47
C VAL A 396 -10.97 63.85 5.45
N SER A 397 -11.41 64.63 4.46
CA SER A 397 -11.09 66.06 4.36
C SER A 397 -11.56 66.84 5.59
N ALA A 398 -12.81 66.67 6.01
CA ALA A 398 -13.35 67.35 7.19
C ALA A 398 -12.59 67.00 8.47
N ARG A 399 -12.25 65.72 8.67
CA ARG A 399 -11.50 65.26 9.85
C ARG A 399 -10.05 65.77 9.86
N THR A 400 -9.44 65.95 8.68
CA THR A 400 -8.10 66.57 8.57
C THR A 400 -8.11 68.07 8.88
N GLU A 401 -9.25 68.75 8.76
CA GLU A 401 -9.41 70.17 9.05
C GLU A 401 -9.75 70.45 10.54
N ASP A 402 -10.51 69.56 11.19
CA ASP A 402 -10.96 69.72 12.59
C ASP A 402 -9.90 69.32 13.65
N ASP A 403 -8.99 68.38 13.34
CA ASP A 403 -7.96 67.93 14.29
C ASP A 403 -6.78 68.94 14.26
N GLY A 404 -6.90 70.02 15.04
CA GLY A 404 -6.00 71.20 15.10
C GLY A 404 -4.52 70.97 15.44
N SER A 405 -4.08 69.72 15.48
CA SER A 405 -2.72 69.29 15.25
C SER A 405 -2.83 68.00 14.45
N LEU A 406 -2.20 67.90 13.29
CA LEU A 406 -2.03 66.63 12.58
C LEU A 406 -1.48 65.59 13.56
N GLY A 407 -2.38 64.83 14.18
CA GLY A 407 -2.06 63.57 14.82
C GLY A 407 -1.41 62.69 13.76
N ASN A 408 -0.63 61.71 14.21
CA ASN A 408 -0.05 60.72 13.33
C ASN A 408 -1.11 60.25 12.30
N PRO A 409 -0.91 60.43 10.98
CA PRO A 409 -1.88 60.05 9.95
C PRO A 409 -2.38 58.62 10.07
N GLU A 410 -1.54 57.72 10.59
CA GLU A 410 -1.94 56.35 10.91
C GLU A 410 -3.08 56.30 11.94
N VAL A 411 -3.07 57.16 12.96
CA VAL A 411 -4.13 57.17 13.99
C VAL A 411 -5.47 57.62 13.41
N LEU A 412 -5.46 58.51 12.41
CA LEU A 412 -6.70 58.89 11.71
C LEU A 412 -7.20 57.73 10.83
N ILE A 413 -6.28 57.05 10.13
CA ILE A 413 -6.61 55.87 9.33
C ILE A 413 -7.17 54.76 10.22
N ASP A 414 -6.53 54.45 11.35
CA ASP A 414 -6.97 53.42 12.29
C ASP A 414 -8.38 53.72 12.81
N ARG A 415 -8.67 54.97 13.23
CA ARG A 415 -10.01 55.35 13.68
C ARG A 415 -11.07 55.25 12.58
N LEU A 416 -10.74 55.72 11.37
CA LEU A 416 -11.69 55.63 10.26
C LEU A 416 -11.88 54.18 9.80
N GLN A 417 -10.85 53.35 9.92
CA GLN A 417 -10.94 51.92 9.68
C GLN A 417 -11.90 51.28 10.70
N GLU A 418 -11.74 51.57 11.99
CA GLU A 418 -12.67 51.12 13.05
C GLU A 418 -14.12 51.57 12.77
N GLU A 419 -14.33 52.82 12.32
CA GLU A 419 -15.66 53.33 11.96
C GLU A 419 -16.27 52.57 10.76
N VAL A 420 -15.46 52.19 9.75
CA VAL A 420 -15.90 51.41 8.60
C VAL A 420 -16.13 49.94 8.97
N GLU A 421 -15.26 49.34 9.79
CA GLU A 421 -15.38 47.97 10.28
C GLU A 421 -16.59 47.78 11.21
N ALA A 422 -16.97 48.81 11.96
CA ALA A 422 -18.18 48.81 12.79
C ALA A 422 -19.49 48.96 12.00
N SER A 423 -19.42 49.14 10.68
CA SER A 423 -20.61 49.28 9.84
C SER A 423 -21.26 47.92 9.56
N ASP A 424 -22.53 47.77 9.92
CA ASP A 424 -23.38 46.63 9.56
C ASP A 424 -23.39 46.35 8.03
N ARG A 425 -23.07 47.36 7.21
CA ARG A 425 -22.95 47.27 5.76
C ARG A 425 -21.78 46.41 5.30
N LEU A 426 -20.69 46.41 6.06
CA LEU A 426 -19.54 45.59 5.76
C LEU A 426 -19.91 44.10 5.86
N ILE A 427 -20.72 43.73 6.86
CA ILE A 427 -21.21 42.36 7.07
C ILE A 427 -22.04 41.90 5.86
N LEU A 428 -22.95 42.76 5.37
CA LEU A 428 -23.73 42.48 4.17
C LEU A 428 -22.83 42.28 2.94
N ALA A 429 -21.82 43.12 2.77
CA ALA A 429 -20.89 43.02 1.64
C ALA A 429 -20.06 41.73 1.71
N CYS A 430 -19.54 41.38 2.88
CA CYS A 430 -18.87 40.10 3.13
C CYS A 430 -19.80 38.90 2.83
N GLY A 431 -21.06 38.96 3.28
CA GLY A 431 -22.04 37.89 3.06
C GLY A 431 -22.38 37.67 1.58
N VAL A 432 -22.50 38.74 0.80
CA VAL A 432 -22.70 38.66 -0.65
C VAL A 432 -21.53 37.95 -1.34
N ASP A 433 -20.30 38.25 -0.92
CA ASP A 433 -19.11 37.61 -1.46
C ASP A 433 -18.98 36.14 -1.03
N LEU A 434 -19.22 35.81 0.24
CA LEU A 434 -19.25 34.41 0.72
C LEU A 434 -20.28 33.56 0.00
N ARG A 435 -21.53 34.06 -0.15
CA ARG A 435 -22.61 33.35 -0.86
C ARG A 435 -22.21 32.99 -2.29
N ARG A 436 -21.47 33.87 -2.97
CA ARG A 436 -21.01 33.60 -4.33
C ARG A 436 -20.10 32.38 -4.37
N HIS A 437 -19.10 32.33 -3.49
CA HIS A 437 -18.15 31.22 -3.40
C HIS A 437 -18.82 29.94 -2.90
N ALA A 438 -19.69 30.04 -1.89
CA ALA A 438 -20.44 28.91 -1.35
C ALA A 438 -21.32 28.22 -2.40
N ARG A 439 -21.97 28.97 -3.30
CA ARG A 439 -22.75 28.37 -4.40
C ARG A 439 -21.89 27.60 -5.40
N GLU A 440 -20.68 28.08 -5.69
CA GLU A 440 -19.75 27.38 -6.58
C GLU A 440 -19.26 26.08 -5.92
N MET A 441 -18.98 26.13 -4.61
CA MET A 441 -18.66 24.97 -3.78
C MET A 441 -19.79 23.94 -3.76
N LEU A 442 -21.03 24.34 -3.43
CA LEU A 442 -22.20 23.46 -3.42
C LEU A 442 -22.43 22.81 -4.79
N ARG A 443 -22.31 23.56 -5.89
CA ARG A 443 -22.44 23.01 -7.25
C ARG A 443 -21.34 21.99 -7.55
N SER A 444 -20.10 22.26 -7.16
CA SER A 444 -18.99 21.32 -7.30
C SER A 444 -19.28 20.00 -6.58
N VAL A 445 -19.76 20.05 -5.33
CA VAL A 445 -20.14 18.86 -4.55
C VAL A 445 -21.24 18.06 -5.25
N GLN A 446 -22.27 18.73 -5.76
CA GLN A 446 -23.36 18.09 -6.52
C GLN A 446 -22.86 17.39 -7.80
N GLU A 447 -21.83 17.93 -8.43
CA GLU A 447 -21.19 17.39 -9.64
C GLU A 447 -20.10 16.33 -9.33
N GLY A 448 -19.89 15.97 -8.06
CA GLY A 448 -18.90 14.98 -7.63
C GLY A 448 -17.47 15.51 -7.49
N GLY A 449 -17.32 16.83 -7.36
CA GLY A 449 -16.05 17.53 -7.15
C GLY A 449 -15.57 17.50 -5.69
N ALA A 450 -14.26 17.60 -5.50
CA ALA A 450 -13.60 17.53 -4.19
C ALA A 450 -13.57 18.86 -3.41
N TYR A 451 -14.08 19.95 -3.99
CA TYR A 451 -14.12 21.26 -3.34
C TYR A 451 -15.32 21.33 -2.39
N THR A 452 -15.07 21.09 -1.09
CA THR A 452 -16.10 20.95 -0.04
C THR A 452 -16.02 21.97 1.08
N ALA A 453 -14.98 22.82 1.10
CA ALA A 453 -14.81 23.87 2.10
C ALA A 453 -14.18 25.12 1.47
N LEU A 454 -14.47 26.28 2.06
CA LEU A 454 -13.83 27.55 1.77
C LEU A 454 -13.36 28.17 3.09
N SER A 455 -12.14 28.71 3.12
CA SER A 455 -11.70 29.49 4.27
C SER A 455 -12.49 30.81 4.34
N VAL A 456 -12.57 31.44 5.50
CA VAL A 456 -13.25 32.71 5.71
C VAL A 456 -12.20 33.71 6.18
N PRO A 457 -12.05 34.88 5.50
CA PRO A 457 -11.03 35.85 5.87
C PRO A 457 -11.14 36.30 7.34
N LEU A 458 -10.00 36.70 7.91
CA LEU A 458 -9.96 37.25 9.27
C LEU A 458 -10.71 38.60 9.32
N GLY A 459 -11.34 38.87 10.46
CA GLY A 459 -12.21 40.03 10.67
C GLY A 459 -13.58 39.63 11.18
N GLU A 460 -14.14 40.43 12.08
CA GLU A 460 -15.43 40.17 12.72
C GLU A 460 -16.57 40.12 11.71
N ALA A 461 -16.59 41.06 10.76
CA ALA A 461 -17.62 41.11 9.73
C ALA A 461 -17.68 39.85 8.85
N TRP A 462 -16.53 39.23 8.57
CA TRP A 462 -16.46 37.96 7.84
C TRP A 462 -16.98 36.77 8.65
N ALA A 463 -16.66 36.71 9.95
CA ALA A 463 -17.14 35.64 10.83
C ALA A 463 -18.67 35.70 10.95
N VAL A 464 -19.21 36.89 11.22
CA VAL A 464 -20.66 37.08 11.32
C VAL A 464 -21.36 36.77 10.00
N ALA A 465 -20.81 37.22 8.87
CA ALA A 465 -21.37 36.91 7.55
C ALA A 465 -21.39 35.39 7.25
N ALA A 466 -20.35 34.66 7.65
CA ALA A 466 -20.28 33.20 7.48
C ALA A 466 -21.28 32.46 8.38
N MET A 467 -21.45 32.91 9.63
CA MET A 467 -22.44 32.36 10.55
C MET A 467 -23.86 32.54 10.01
N LEU A 468 -24.21 33.75 9.55
CA LEU A 468 -25.52 34.02 8.96
C LEU A 468 -25.77 33.15 7.72
N LEU A 469 -24.74 32.98 6.88
CA LEU A 469 -24.86 32.13 5.71
C LEU A 469 -25.06 30.64 6.06
N ALA A 470 -24.37 30.14 7.08
CA ALA A 470 -24.55 28.75 7.54
C ALA A 470 -25.93 28.53 8.21
N ASP A 471 -26.52 29.56 8.83
CA ASP A 471 -27.87 29.51 9.37
C ASP A 471 -28.95 29.56 8.26
N GLU A 472 -28.71 30.33 7.19
CA GLU A 472 -29.60 30.41 6.02
C GLU A 472 -29.58 29.14 5.15
N GLU A 473 -28.43 28.47 5.01
CA GLU A 473 -28.23 27.34 4.09
C GLU A 473 -27.90 26.06 4.87
N GLU A 474 -28.89 25.17 5.09
CA GLU A 474 -28.74 23.92 5.87
C GLU A 474 -27.58 23.01 5.41
N ALA A 475 -27.19 23.10 4.13
CA ALA A 475 -26.08 22.34 3.57
C ALA A 475 -24.70 22.90 3.94
N LEU A 476 -24.62 24.03 4.65
CA LEU A 476 -23.37 24.68 5.05
C LEU A 476 -23.19 24.63 6.57
N SER A 477 -21.94 24.55 7.00
CA SER A 477 -21.54 24.68 8.39
C SER A 477 -20.31 25.57 8.50
N PHE A 478 -20.27 26.45 9.48
CA PHE A 478 -19.12 27.31 9.73
C PHE A 478 -18.43 26.94 11.04
N ASP A 479 -17.13 26.63 10.96
CA ASP A 479 -16.28 26.41 12.12
C ASP A 479 -15.52 27.71 12.43
N LEU A 480 -15.82 28.28 13.61
CA LEU A 480 -15.30 29.57 14.03
C LEU A 480 -13.79 29.53 14.32
N ASP A 481 -13.28 28.42 14.83
CA ASP A 481 -11.88 28.26 15.27
C ASP A 481 -10.95 28.12 14.06
N THR A 482 -11.36 27.29 13.10
CA THR A 482 -10.62 27.03 11.86
C THR A 482 -10.89 28.07 10.77
N ARG A 483 -11.95 28.88 10.94
CA ARG A 483 -12.47 29.80 9.92
C ARG A 483 -12.79 29.08 8.61
N GLU A 484 -13.37 27.89 8.68
CA GLU A 484 -13.78 27.13 7.49
C GLU A 484 -15.30 27.08 7.38
N LEU A 485 -15.82 27.49 6.22
CA LEU A 485 -17.21 27.28 5.82
C LEU A 485 -17.25 26.05 4.90
N SER A 486 -17.84 24.97 5.39
CA SER A 486 -17.84 23.66 4.73
C SER A 486 -19.24 23.20 4.33
N VAL A 487 -19.31 22.34 3.31
CA VAL A 487 -20.55 21.66 2.92
C VAL A 487 -20.77 20.44 3.81
N THR A 488 -21.96 20.34 4.40
CA THR A 488 -22.45 19.13 5.06
C THR A 488 -22.75 18.07 3.99
N LEU A 489 -21.86 17.09 3.85
CA LEU A 489 -22.00 16.03 2.85
C LEU A 489 -23.07 15.01 3.25
N LEU A 490 -23.83 14.53 2.26
CA LEU A 490 -24.73 13.39 2.47
C LEU A 490 -23.92 12.11 2.67
N THR A 491 -24.39 11.26 3.57
CA THR A 491 -23.94 9.87 3.66
C THR A 491 -24.42 9.07 2.44
N VAL A 492 -23.78 7.93 2.16
CA VAL A 492 -24.22 6.99 1.12
C VAL A 492 -25.66 6.52 1.38
N ALA A 493 -26.07 6.37 2.64
CA ALA A 493 -27.41 5.96 3.01
C ALA A 493 -28.46 7.04 2.68
N GLU A 494 -28.20 8.29 3.06
CA GLU A 494 -29.09 9.42 2.77
C GLU A 494 -29.19 9.66 1.26
N TRP A 495 -28.07 9.64 0.55
CA TRP A 495 -28.07 9.76 -0.90
C TRP A 495 -28.84 8.61 -1.56
N ALA A 496 -28.63 7.36 -1.14
CA ALA A 496 -29.35 6.22 -1.70
C ALA A 496 -30.87 6.34 -1.51
N ALA A 497 -31.34 6.97 -0.42
CA ALA A 497 -32.75 7.23 -0.17
C ALA A 497 -33.38 8.21 -1.18
N THR A 498 -32.58 9.10 -1.78
CA THR A 498 -33.04 10.04 -2.83
C THR A 498 -33.20 9.37 -4.21
N LEU A 499 -32.64 8.17 -4.41
CA LEU A 499 -32.66 7.48 -5.70
C LEU A 499 -34.03 6.85 -5.97
N ARG A 500 -34.37 6.71 -7.26
CA ARG A 500 -35.55 5.93 -7.70
C ARG A 500 -35.49 4.51 -7.13
N ASP A 501 -36.63 3.97 -6.72
CA ASP A 501 -36.75 2.66 -6.04
C ASP A 501 -35.94 1.51 -6.67
N SER A 502 -35.95 1.41 -8.00
CA SER A 502 -35.21 0.36 -8.72
C SER A 502 -33.69 0.50 -8.61
N HIS A 503 -33.17 1.74 -8.55
CA HIS A 503 -31.74 2.02 -8.41
C HIS A 503 -31.33 1.90 -6.94
N ARG A 504 -32.14 2.47 -6.02
CA ARG A 504 -31.96 2.36 -4.57
C ARG A 504 -31.82 0.90 -4.13
N ARG A 505 -32.82 0.05 -4.43
CA ARG A 505 -32.80 -1.37 -4.03
C ARG A 505 -31.63 -2.13 -4.65
N ALA A 506 -31.23 -1.82 -5.89
CA ALA A 506 -30.07 -2.45 -6.51
C ALA A 506 -28.75 -2.04 -5.83
N LEU A 507 -28.63 -0.77 -5.43
CA LEU A 507 -27.47 -0.25 -4.71
C LEU A 507 -27.40 -0.78 -3.28
N GLU A 508 -28.49 -0.72 -2.51
CA GLU A 508 -28.58 -1.24 -1.13
C GLU A 508 -28.13 -2.69 -1.03
N LEU A 509 -28.60 -3.57 -1.93
CA LEU A 509 -28.17 -4.97 -1.96
C LEU A 509 -26.66 -5.12 -2.25
N ARG A 510 -26.06 -4.22 -3.02
CA ARG A 510 -24.62 -4.21 -3.26
C ARG A 510 -23.85 -3.73 -2.03
N LEU A 511 -24.38 -2.74 -1.31
CA LEU A 511 -23.84 -2.25 -0.04
C LEU A 511 -23.94 -3.29 1.08
N GLU A 512 -24.90 -4.21 1.01
CA GLU A 512 -24.97 -5.41 1.86
C GLU A 512 -23.87 -6.45 1.53
N GLY A 513 -23.14 -6.27 0.42
CA GLY A 513 -22.10 -7.19 -0.05
C GLY A 513 -22.60 -8.30 -0.99
N LYS A 514 -23.87 -8.30 -1.42
CA LYS A 514 -24.39 -9.32 -2.35
C LYS A 514 -23.81 -9.14 -3.74
N THR A 515 -23.44 -10.22 -4.41
CA THR A 515 -22.94 -10.20 -5.78
C THR A 515 -24.02 -9.75 -6.79
N LEU A 516 -23.62 -9.31 -7.98
CA LEU A 516 -24.57 -8.94 -9.05
C LEU A 516 -25.57 -10.06 -9.41
N ALA A 517 -25.17 -11.32 -9.25
CA ALA A 517 -26.04 -12.47 -9.49
C ALA A 517 -27.10 -12.59 -8.39
N GLU A 518 -26.69 -12.56 -7.12
CA GLU A 518 -27.59 -12.62 -5.96
C GLU A 518 -28.55 -11.43 -5.93
N CYS A 519 -28.09 -10.24 -6.29
CA CYS A 519 -28.96 -9.06 -6.47
C CYS A 519 -30.01 -9.30 -7.55
N GLY A 520 -29.62 -9.94 -8.67
CA GLY A 520 -30.53 -10.25 -9.77
C GLY A 520 -31.62 -11.22 -9.35
N ASP A 521 -31.24 -12.26 -8.61
CA ASP A 521 -32.18 -13.25 -8.06
C ASP A 521 -33.14 -12.60 -7.04
N CYS A 522 -32.65 -11.72 -6.16
CA CYS A 522 -33.47 -10.99 -5.18
C CYS A 522 -34.48 -10.02 -5.84
N LEU A 523 -34.10 -9.40 -6.95
CA LEU A 523 -34.90 -8.37 -7.63
C LEU A 523 -35.72 -8.92 -8.81
N GLY A 524 -35.54 -10.19 -9.17
CA GLY A 524 -36.19 -10.80 -10.34
C GLY A 524 -35.70 -10.23 -11.68
N VAL A 525 -34.45 -9.77 -11.76
CA VAL A 525 -33.84 -9.18 -12.96
C VAL A 525 -32.51 -9.86 -13.29
N THR A 526 -32.00 -9.67 -14.51
CA THR A 526 -30.72 -10.27 -14.90
C THR A 526 -29.54 -9.60 -14.18
N ARG A 527 -28.45 -10.35 -13.97
CA ARG A 527 -27.15 -9.84 -13.48
C ARG A 527 -26.72 -8.55 -14.20
N GLU A 528 -26.89 -8.52 -15.51
CA GLU A 528 -26.54 -7.37 -16.35
C GLU A 528 -27.44 -6.17 -16.09
N ARG A 529 -28.72 -6.40 -15.81
CA ARG A 529 -29.65 -5.33 -15.46
C ARG A 529 -29.29 -4.67 -14.13
N VAL A 530 -28.90 -5.45 -13.12
CA VAL A 530 -28.40 -4.90 -11.83
C VAL A 530 -27.18 -4.02 -12.06
N ARG A 531 -26.20 -4.50 -12.84
CA ARG A 531 -24.99 -3.73 -13.17
C ARG A 531 -25.35 -2.37 -13.78
N GLN A 532 -26.26 -2.35 -14.76
CA GLN A 532 -26.71 -1.11 -15.40
C GLN A 532 -27.40 -0.14 -14.44
N LEU A 533 -28.22 -0.64 -13.51
CA LEU A 533 -28.90 0.20 -12.52
C LEU A 533 -27.89 0.83 -11.55
N VAL A 534 -26.94 0.03 -11.05
CA VAL A 534 -25.89 0.50 -10.13
C VAL A 534 -24.96 1.49 -10.83
N THR A 535 -24.48 1.19 -12.04
CA THR A 535 -23.64 2.11 -12.81
C THR A 535 -24.37 3.43 -13.06
N LYS A 536 -25.62 3.40 -13.50
CA LYS A 536 -26.39 4.63 -13.71
C LYS A 536 -26.63 5.45 -12.45
N ALA A 537 -26.73 4.80 -11.29
CA ALA A 537 -26.82 5.50 -10.01
C ALA A 537 -25.49 6.19 -9.69
N LEU A 538 -24.38 5.44 -9.76
CA LEU A 538 -23.05 5.95 -9.43
C LEU A 538 -22.53 7.01 -10.40
N ASP A 539 -22.89 6.95 -11.69
CA ASP A 539 -22.50 7.94 -12.71
C ASP A 539 -22.99 9.37 -12.39
N LYS A 540 -24.02 9.51 -11.55
CA LYS A 540 -24.62 10.78 -11.14
C LYS A 540 -24.49 11.03 -9.64
N ARG A 541 -23.58 10.35 -8.95
CA ARG A 541 -23.42 10.53 -7.51
C ARG A 541 -22.81 11.92 -7.21
N PRO A 542 -23.29 12.64 -6.19
CA PRO A 542 -22.56 13.76 -5.64
C PRO A 542 -21.33 13.26 -4.85
N THR A 543 -20.52 14.18 -4.35
CA THR A 543 -19.50 13.88 -3.34
C THR A 543 -20.22 13.49 -2.04
N LEU A 544 -19.84 12.35 -1.46
CA LEU A 544 -20.46 11.77 -0.27
C LEU A 544 -19.49 11.79 0.89
N GLU A 545 -20.01 11.76 2.13
CA GLU A 545 -19.17 11.80 3.33
C GLU A 545 -18.10 10.71 3.32
N GLU A 546 -18.46 9.49 2.92
CA GLU A 546 -17.59 8.32 2.87
C GLU A 546 -16.41 8.49 1.88
N ASP A 547 -16.50 9.40 0.92
CA ASP A 547 -15.40 9.67 -0.02
C ASP A 547 -14.13 10.17 0.68
N ARG A 548 -14.24 10.73 1.90
CA ARG A 548 -13.08 11.11 2.73
C ARG A 548 -12.13 9.95 3.02
N LEU A 549 -12.61 8.71 2.90
CA LEU A 549 -11.84 7.49 3.13
C LEU A 549 -11.25 6.89 1.85
N LEU A 550 -11.53 7.47 0.67
CA LEU A 550 -10.93 7.03 -0.60
C LEU A 550 -9.40 7.06 -0.58
N PRO A 551 -8.70 8.10 -0.07
CA PRO A 551 -7.24 8.10 -0.04
C PRO A 551 -6.67 6.91 0.72
N LEU A 552 -7.20 6.60 1.91
CA LEU A 552 -6.81 5.44 2.70
C LEU A 552 -7.14 4.12 1.98
N PHE A 553 -8.35 4.04 1.40
CA PHE A 553 -8.84 2.82 0.75
C PHE A 553 -8.14 2.50 -0.57
N GLU A 554 -7.76 3.52 -1.35
CA GLU A 554 -7.06 3.39 -2.63
C GLU A 554 -5.54 3.27 -2.44
N GLY A 555 -4.98 3.88 -1.39
CA GLY A 555 -3.57 3.76 -1.06
C GLY A 555 -3.19 2.37 -0.59
N TYR A 556 -4.04 1.73 0.22
CA TYR A 556 -3.66 0.54 0.97
C TYR A 556 -4.59 -0.67 0.79
N ALA A 557 -3.99 -1.86 0.70
CA ALA A 557 -4.66 -3.13 0.54
C ALA A 557 -5.16 -3.64 1.90
N MET A 558 -6.48 -3.54 2.13
CA MET A 558 -7.12 -4.04 3.35
C MET A 558 -8.42 -4.78 3.06
N GLY A 559 -8.76 -5.74 3.93
CA GLY A 559 -10.06 -6.42 3.92
C GLY A 559 -11.15 -5.60 4.62
N LYS A 560 -12.41 -6.03 4.47
CA LYS A 560 -13.59 -5.40 5.08
C LYS A 560 -13.48 -5.30 6.61
N GLU A 561 -13.04 -6.36 7.26
CA GLU A 561 -12.86 -6.43 8.71
C GLU A 561 -11.76 -5.48 9.20
N GLN A 562 -10.62 -5.45 8.51
CA GLN A 562 -9.53 -4.53 8.81
C GLN A 562 -9.98 -3.08 8.62
N PHE A 563 -10.66 -2.77 7.52
CA PHE A 563 -11.17 -1.42 7.24
C PHE A 563 -12.11 -0.94 8.35
N THR A 564 -13.09 -1.76 8.75
CA THR A 564 -14.02 -1.42 9.84
C THR A 564 -13.27 -1.26 11.18
N ALA A 565 -12.25 -2.08 11.47
CA ALA A 565 -11.45 -1.93 12.68
C ALA A 565 -10.60 -0.64 12.68
N ILE A 566 -10.09 -0.21 11.52
CA ILE A 566 -9.27 1.02 11.39
C ILE A 566 -10.15 2.26 11.46
N THR A 567 -11.21 2.31 10.65
CA THR A 567 -12.00 3.52 10.46
C THR A 567 -13.14 3.65 11.47
N GLY A 568 -13.66 2.52 11.98
CA GLY A 568 -14.90 2.47 12.75
C GLY A 568 -16.17 2.44 11.90
N GLU A 569 -16.03 2.53 10.57
CA GLU A 569 -17.16 2.60 9.63
C GLU A 569 -17.85 1.24 9.42
N PRO A 570 -19.17 1.24 9.14
CA PRO A 570 -19.90 0.03 8.85
C PRO A 570 -19.39 -0.63 7.55
N GLY A 571 -19.61 -1.94 7.45
CA GLY A 571 -19.21 -2.69 6.27
C GLY A 571 -19.84 -2.20 4.95
N ALA A 572 -20.96 -1.48 5.00
CA ALA A 572 -21.57 -0.86 3.83
C ALA A 572 -20.67 0.21 3.19
N THR A 573 -19.93 0.97 4.00
CA THR A 573 -18.95 1.96 3.55
C THR A 573 -17.82 1.31 2.76
N PHE A 574 -17.32 0.17 3.23
CA PHE A 574 -16.32 -0.62 2.49
C PHE A 574 -16.84 -1.08 1.11
N GLU A 575 -18.08 -1.59 1.06
CA GLU A 575 -18.68 -2.02 -0.20
C GLU A 575 -18.90 -0.85 -1.16
N TYR A 576 -19.32 0.31 -0.64
CA TYR A 576 -19.44 1.55 -1.42
C TYR A 576 -18.08 1.93 -2.02
N LEU A 577 -17.03 2.06 -1.19
CA LEU A 577 -15.69 2.42 -1.65
C LEU A 577 -15.15 1.42 -2.68
N ALA A 578 -15.45 0.13 -2.52
CA ALA A 578 -15.11 -0.90 -3.51
C ALA A 578 -15.82 -0.72 -4.87
N LEU A 579 -17.01 -0.11 -4.89
CA LEU A 579 -17.74 0.19 -6.14
C LEU A 579 -17.18 1.42 -6.86
N VAL A 580 -16.70 2.43 -6.13
CA VAL A 580 -16.28 3.72 -6.70
C VAL A 580 -14.76 3.89 -6.87
N ALA A 581 -13.96 3.08 -6.18
CA ALA A 581 -12.50 3.16 -6.25
C ALA A 581 -11.99 2.92 -7.68
N LYS A 582 -11.10 3.81 -8.12
CA LYS A 582 -10.36 3.77 -9.39
C LYS A 582 -9.19 2.79 -9.30
N THR A 583 -8.54 2.70 -8.14
CA THR A 583 -7.38 1.82 -7.94
C THR A 583 -7.82 0.39 -7.68
N LYS A 584 -7.40 -0.53 -8.57
CA LYS A 584 -7.62 -1.97 -8.39
C LYS A 584 -6.95 -2.47 -7.12
N LYS A 585 -7.60 -3.40 -6.42
CA LYS A 585 -7.10 -4.01 -5.18
C LYS A 585 -5.65 -4.48 -5.27
N ASP A 586 -5.26 -5.10 -6.39
CA ASP A 586 -3.91 -5.66 -6.58
C ASP A 586 -2.81 -4.60 -6.79
N ASN A 587 -3.19 -3.34 -7.04
CA ASN A 587 -2.26 -2.23 -7.24
C ASN A 587 -2.09 -1.35 -6.00
N ARG A 588 -2.75 -1.68 -4.89
CA ARG A 588 -2.68 -0.92 -3.64
C ARG A 588 -1.48 -1.40 -2.83
N ALA A 589 -0.84 -0.49 -2.10
CA ALA A 589 0.29 -0.81 -1.25
C ALA A 589 -0.14 -1.74 -0.10
N PRO A 590 0.75 -2.59 0.42
CA PRO A 590 0.53 -3.29 1.69
C PRO A 590 0.08 -2.35 2.81
N LEU A 591 -0.87 -2.79 3.65
CA LEU A 591 -1.41 -1.98 4.76
C LEU A 591 -0.33 -1.54 5.76
N GLU A 592 0.76 -2.30 5.90
CA GLU A 592 1.90 -1.91 6.72
C GLU A 592 2.60 -0.62 6.29
N ASP A 593 2.62 -0.33 4.98
CA ASP A 593 3.30 0.87 4.46
C ASP A 593 2.60 2.16 4.93
N ALA A 594 1.33 2.06 5.34
CA ALA A 594 0.57 3.15 5.94
C ALA A 594 1.17 3.63 7.29
N LEU A 595 1.99 2.80 7.97
CA LEU A 595 2.61 3.21 9.22
C LEU A 595 3.64 4.34 9.04
N ASP A 596 4.26 4.39 7.86
CA ASP A 596 5.26 5.39 7.49
C ASP A 596 4.66 6.56 6.68
N ASP A 597 3.33 6.55 6.48
CA ASP A 597 2.62 7.62 5.77
C ASP A 597 2.45 8.85 6.67
N PRO A 598 3.09 9.99 6.37
CA PRO A 598 2.98 11.20 7.17
C PRO A 598 1.61 11.86 7.06
N SER A 599 0.80 11.51 6.05
CA SER A 599 -0.55 12.07 5.86
C SER A 599 -1.60 11.46 6.80
N LEU A 600 -1.32 10.31 7.42
CA LEU A 600 -2.25 9.66 8.34
C LEU A 600 -2.13 10.22 9.76
N ASP A 601 -3.26 10.38 10.44
CA ASP A 601 -3.28 10.76 11.85
C ASP A 601 -2.77 9.61 12.76
N GLU A 602 -2.33 9.93 13.98
CA GLU A 602 -1.78 8.92 14.90
C GLU A 602 -2.83 7.93 15.42
N LEU A 603 -4.11 8.30 15.47
CA LEU A 603 -5.17 7.37 15.89
C LEU A 603 -5.34 6.27 14.84
N THR A 604 -5.47 6.63 13.57
CA THR A 604 -5.51 5.74 12.40
C THR A 604 -4.25 4.89 12.34
N ARG A 605 -3.07 5.50 12.47
CA ARG A 605 -1.78 4.79 12.50
C ARG A 605 -1.71 3.79 13.66
N SER A 606 -2.20 4.14 14.84
CA SER A 606 -2.21 3.25 16.02
C SER A 606 -3.16 2.06 15.84
N ARG A 607 -4.33 2.27 15.23
CA ARG A 607 -5.28 1.19 14.90
C ARG A 607 -4.70 0.26 13.85
N ILE A 608 -4.08 0.81 12.80
CA ILE A 608 -3.32 0.04 11.82
C ILE A 608 -2.23 -0.76 12.54
N ARG A 609 -1.40 -0.12 13.35
CA ARG A 609 -0.33 -0.76 14.15
C ARG A 609 -0.85 -1.94 14.97
N SER A 610 -1.98 -1.80 15.66
CA SER A 610 -2.60 -2.91 16.42
C SER A 610 -3.06 -4.10 15.57
N LEU A 611 -3.33 -3.87 14.28
CA LEU A 611 -3.76 -4.91 13.32
C LEU A 611 -2.60 -5.50 12.53
N VAL A 612 -1.50 -4.75 12.33
CA VAL A 612 -0.32 -5.21 11.57
C VAL A 612 0.87 -5.65 12.43
N ASP A 613 0.86 -5.36 13.73
CA ASP A 613 1.89 -5.82 14.68
C ASP A 613 1.65 -7.27 15.15
N GLU A 614 0.48 -7.86 14.89
CA GLU A 614 0.31 -9.31 15.03
C GLU A 614 1.26 -10.02 14.06
N GLY A 615 2.34 -10.60 14.61
CA GLY A 615 3.31 -11.39 13.85
C GLY A 615 4.53 -10.64 13.32
N PHE A 616 4.90 -9.46 13.86
CA PHE A 616 6.11 -8.71 13.49
C PHE A 616 6.90 -8.19 14.71
N THR A 617 8.19 -7.91 14.54
CA THR A 617 9.06 -7.25 15.55
C THR A 617 10.14 -6.40 14.87
N TYR A 618 10.92 -5.61 15.62
CA TYR A 618 12.00 -4.78 15.08
C TYR A 618 13.37 -5.28 15.52
N ILE A 619 14.27 -5.50 14.56
CA ILE A 619 15.67 -5.89 14.78
C ILE A 619 16.57 -4.81 14.18
N ASP A 620 17.41 -4.19 15.01
CA ASP A 620 18.33 -3.11 14.61
C ASP A 620 17.63 -1.96 13.85
N GLY A 621 16.38 -1.65 14.22
CA GLY A 621 15.56 -0.60 13.59
C GLY A 621 14.81 -1.05 12.32
N HIS A 622 14.99 -2.30 11.87
CA HIS A 622 14.26 -2.86 10.73
C HIS A 622 13.10 -3.73 11.17
N ARG A 623 11.93 -3.54 10.54
CA ARG A 623 10.73 -4.37 10.77
C ARG A 623 10.94 -5.76 10.18
N VAL A 624 10.78 -6.80 11.00
CA VAL A 624 10.99 -8.22 10.66
C VAL A 624 9.73 -9.00 11.00
N ARG A 625 9.17 -9.69 10.00
CA ARG A 625 8.06 -10.63 10.20
C ARG A 625 8.51 -11.78 11.09
N LEU A 626 7.74 -12.11 12.14
CA LEU A 626 7.90 -13.26 13.02
C LEU A 626 7.61 -14.57 12.28
N SER A 627 8.47 -14.89 11.33
CA SER A 627 8.44 -16.11 10.53
C SER A 627 9.86 -16.56 10.23
N ARG A 628 10.07 -17.87 10.05
CA ARG A 628 11.40 -18.48 10.04
C ARG A 628 12.41 -17.84 9.09
N ARG A 629 12.03 -17.51 7.84
CA ARG A 629 12.97 -17.01 6.83
C ARG A 629 13.41 -15.56 7.11
N PRO A 630 12.50 -14.57 7.26
CA PRO A 630 12.87 -13.20 7.62
C PRO A 630 13.67 -13.09 8.92
N VAL A 631 13.31 -13.88 9.93
CA VAL A 631 14.08 -13.93 11.20
C VAL A 631 15.50 -14.44 10.97
N ILE A 632 15.69 -15.56 10.26
CA ILE A 632 17.03 -16.08 9.98
C ILE A 632 17.87 -15.10 9.15
N GLU A 633 17.26 -14.42 8.17
CA GLU A 633 17.95 -13.37 7.40
C GLU A 633 18.47 -12.26 8.30
N ALA A 634 17.62 -11.72 9.18
CA ALA A 634 18.01 -10.66 10.09
C ALA A 634 19.08 -11.12 11.10
N LEU A 635 18.98 -12.35 11.62
CA LEU A 635 19.98 -12.92 12.52
C LEU A 635 21.33 -13.13 11.82
N LEU A 636 21.34 -13.60 10.57
CA LEU A 636 22.56 -13.72 9.79
C LEU A 636 23.18 -12.36 9.50
N ARG A 637 22.37 -11.37 9.10
CA ARG A 637 22.85 -10.01 8.85
C ARG A 637 23.46 -9.39 10.12
N ARG A 638 22.86 -9.62 11.29
CA ARG A 638 23.34 -9.11 12.58
C ARG A 638 24.58 -9.82 13.11
N HIS A 639 24.62 -11.15 13.04
CA HIS A 639 25.64 -11.95 13.76
C HIS A 639 26.68 -12.62 12.85
N ALA A 640 26.48 -12.60 11.53
CA ALA A 640 27.27 -13.35 10.56
C ALA A 640 27.50 -12.60 9.24
N SER A 641 27.58 -11.27 9.25
CA SER A 641 27.98 -10.49 8.06
C SER A 641 29.50 -10.47 7.86
N ASP A 642 30.24 -10.35 8.96
CA ASP A 642 31.70 -10.21 8.99
C ASP A 642 32.43 -11.51 9.34
N ARG A 643 31.70 -12.57 9.74
CA ARG A 643 32.25 -13.89 10.08
C ARG A 643 31.36 -15.04 9.65
N CYS A 644 31.96 -16.23 9.52
CA CYS A 644 31.20 -17.48 9.40
C CYS A 644 30.82 -18.01 10.79
N ILE A 645 29.62 -18.55 10.90
CA ILE A 645 29.08 -19.18 12.10
C ILE A 645 28.75 -20.65 11.81
N SER A 646 28.67 -21.44 12.87
CA SER A 646 28.17 -22.80 12.79
C SER A 646 26.65 -22.86 12.72
N LEU A 647 26.13 -23.99 12.26
CA LEU A 647 24.69 -24.25 12.26
C LEU A 647 24.12 -24.23 13.69
N ASP A 648 24.89 -24.71 14.67
CA ASP A 648 24.48 -24.72 16.07
C ASP A 648 24.46 -23.30 16.67
N GLU A 649 25.41 -22.43 16.31
CA GLU A 649 25.36 -21.00 16.68
C GLU A 649 24.11 -20.32 16.09
N LEU A 650 23.81 -20.53 14.80
CA LEU A 650 22.61 -19.97 14.16
C LEU A 650 21.32 -20.46 14.84
N LEU A 651 21.25 -21.75 15.16
CA LEU A 651 20.12 -22.32 15.89
C LEU A 651 20.02 -21.75 17.31
N GLY A 652 21.14 -21.48 17.97
CA GLY A 652 21.19 -20.80 19.26
C GLY A 652 20.59 -19.39 19.18
N PHE A 653 21.01 -18.59 18.20
CA PHE A 653 20.46 -17.25 17.96
C PHE A 653 18.96 -17.31 17.65
N TYR A 654 18.54 -18.27 16.81
CA TYR A 654 17.13 -18.43 16.45
C TYR A 654 16.26 -18.84 17.65
N ARG A 655 16.72 -19.77 18.49
CA ARG A 655 15.99 -20.20 19.69
C ARG A 655 15.86 -19.06 20.70
N ALA A 656 16.95 -18.34 20.95
CA ALA A 656 16.92 -17.18 21.83
C ALA A 656 15.89 -16.14 21.34
N PHE A 657 15.82 -15.93 20.02
CA PHE A 657 14.85 -15.04 19.41
C PHE A 657 13.40 -15.53 19.55
N VAL A 658 13.14 -16.82 19.32
CA VAL A 658 11.81 -17.42 19.51
C VAL A 658 11.35 -17.27 20.96
N ASP A 659 12.24 -17.55 21.92
CA ASP A 659 11.96 -17.42 23.36
C ASP A 659 11.69 -15.96 23.77
N GLU A 660 12.45 -15.01 23.23
CA GLU A 660 12.33 -13.57 23.53
C GLU A 660 11.00 -12.99 23.02
N TYR A 661 10.58 -13.37 21.82
CA TYR A 661 9.41 -12.78 21.15
C TYR A 661 8.14 -13.67 21.22
N GLY A 662 8.18 -14.77 21.97
CA GLY A 662 7.03 -15.65 22.18
C GLY A 662 6.45 -16.22 20.87
N MET A 663 7.30 -16.43 19.86
CA MET A 663 6.86 -16.97 18.57
C MET A 663 6.33 -18.38 18.77
N GLU A 664 5.12 -18.66 18.28
CA GLU A 664 4.66 -20.04 18.16
C GLU A 664 5.62 -20.76 17.21
N ASP A 665 6.34 -21.75 17.73
CA ASP A 665 7.24 -22.58 16.94
C ASP A 665 6.41 -23.55 16.09
N ASP A 666 5.67 -23.01 15.11
CA ASP A 666 4.71 -23.72 14.27
C ASP A 666 5.35 -24.79 13.37
N GLY A 667 6.64 -25.06 13.50
CA GLY A 667 7.27 -26.13 12.73
C GLY A 667 8.79 -26.18 12.71
N VAL A 668 9.52 -25.55 13.63
CA VAL A 668 11.00 -25.66 13.62
C VAL A 668 11.46 -27.03 14.14
N PHE A 669 10.60 -27.82 14.80
CA PHE A 669 10.95 -29.21 15.12
C PHE A 669 9.95 -30.31 14.78
N GLN A 670 8.72 -30.02 14.32
CA GLN A 670 7.87 -31.06 13.72
C GLN A 670 8.19 -31.26 12.23
N GLY A 671 9.43 -31.65 11.90
CA GLY A 671 9.70 -32.24 10.58
C GLY A 671 10.99 -31.91 9.88
N SER A 672 11.67 -30.86 10.33
CA SER A 672 12.80 -30.28 9.62
C SER A 672 13.91 -29.93 10.61
N GLY A 673 14.60 -30.95 11.14
CA GLY A 673 15.75 -30.76 12.04
C GLY A 673 16.92 -29.99 11.39
N PRO A 674 18.07 -29.85 12.06
CA PRO A 674 19.21 -29.04 11.59
C PRO A 674 19.59 -29.24 10.10
N ARG A 675 19.45 -30.48 9.59
CA ARG A 675 19.67 -30.82 8.18
C ARG A 675 18.74 -30.11 7.20
N ALA A 676 17.48 -29.89 7.56
CA ALA A 676 16.52 -29.21 6.71
C ALA A 676 16.77 -27.70 6.67
N LEU A 677 17.15 -27.10 7.80
CA LEU A 677 17.60 -25.70 7.84
C LEU A 677 18.87 -25.53 6.98
N SER A 678 19.86 -26.42 7.15
CA SER A 678 21.06 -26.45 6.30
C SER A 678 20.73 -26.53 4.80
N ALA A 679 19.77 -27.39 4.42
CA ALA A 679 19.32 -27.48 3.02
C ALA A 679 18.55 -26.24 2.53
N CYS A 680 17.92 -25.47 3.43
CA CYS A 680 17.27 -24.20 3.10
C CYS A 680 18.29 -23.08 2.88
N LEU A 681 19.34 -23.02 3.71
CA LEU A 681 20.40 -22.01 3.60
C LEU A 681 21.09 -22.04 2.23
N ASP A 682 21.26 -23.22 1.63
CA ASP A 682 21.81 -23.35 0.26
C ASP A 682 20.93 -22.68 -0.83
N ARG A 683 19.64 -22.47 -0.55
CA ARG A 683 18.69 -21.91 -1.52
C ARG A 683 18.46 -20.41 -1.34
N TRP A 684 18.50 -19.92 -0.10
CA TRP A 684 18.19 -18.52 0.22
C TRP A 684 19.22 -17.54 -0.32
N GLU A 685 18.73 -16.48 -0.96
CA GLU A 685 19.53 -15.47 -1.65
C GLU A 685 20.23 -14.45 -0.74
N PHE A 686 20.16 -14.62 0.57
CA PHE A 686 20.88 -13.80 1.55
C PHE A 686 21.93 -14.61 2.34
N ALA A 687 22.03 -15.92 2.09
CA ALA A 687 22.89 -16.83 2.85
C ALA A 687 23.96 -17.46 1.96
N MET A 688 25.14 -17.64 2.54
CA MET A 688 26.20 -18.48 1.98
C MET A 688 26.50 -19.61 2.95
N ALA A 689 26.11 -20.84 2.59
CA ALA A 689 26.47 -22.07 3.30
C ALA A 689 27.55 -22.82 2.51
N SER A 690 28.81 -22.60 2.87
CA SER A 690 29.97 -23.05 2.09
C SER A 690 30.33 -24.52 2.28
N SER A 691 29.85 -25.19 3.32
CA SER A 691 30.28 -26.56 3.65
C SER A 691 31.80 -26.70 3.77
N SER A 692 32.48 -25.63 4.22
CA SER A 692 33.90 -25.64 4.52
C SER A 692 34.25 -26.75 5.55
N PRO A 693 35.49 -27.23 5.57
CA PRO A 693 35.94 -28.24 6.53
C PRO A 693 35.73 -27.82 7.98
N LEU A 694 35.89 -28.78 8.89
CA LEU A 694 35.95 -28.46 10.32
C LEU A 694 37.17 -27.57 10.58
N ASP A 695 37.00 -26.55 11.41
CA ASP A 695 38.09 -25.73 11.90
C ASP A 695 38.92 -26.46 12.97
N GLU A 696 39.89 -25.75 13.56
CA GLU A 696 40.82 -26.29 14.56
C GLU A 696 40.11 -26.81 15.82
N ASP A 697 38.92 -26.29 16.14
CA ASP A 697 38.09 -26.73 17.27
C ASP A 697 37.24 -27.98 16.93
N GLY A 698 37.31 -28.46 15.69
CA GLY A 698 36.44 -29.52 15.20
C GLY A 698 35.00 -29.07 14.95
N VAL A 699 34.76 -27.77 14.79
CA VAL A 699 33.44 -27.18 14.52
C VAL A 699 33.37 -26.76 13.05
N ARG A 700 32.21 -26.92 12.42
CA ARG A 700 31.99 -26.43 11.06
C ARG A 700 31.40 -25.02 11.12
N ARG A 701 32.21 -24.01 10.83
CA ARG A 701 31.77 -22.61 10.71
C ARG A 701 31.79 -22.19 9.25
N ASP A 702 30.67 -22.41 8.56
CA ASP A 702 30.58 -22.31 7.11
C ASP A 702 29.38 -21.49 6.62
N ILE A 703 28.60 -20.92 7.53
CA ILE A 703 27.37 -20.16 7.25
C ILE A 703 27.61 -18.68 7.51
N ARG A 704 27.21 -17.81 6.58
CA ARG A 704 27.22 -16.36 6.77
C ARG A 704 26.16 -15.65 5.93
N TYR A 705 25.87 -14.39 6.27
CA TYR A 705 25.15 -13.50 5.38
C TYR A 705 26.01 -13.18 4.16
N TYR A 706 25.39 -13.22 2.98
CA TYR A 706 26.04 -12.83 1.72
C TYR A 706 24.98 -12.27 0.78
N ASP A 707 25.15 -11.02 0.40
CA ASP A 707 24.26 -10.33 -0.53
C ASP A 707 24.67 -10.68 -1.96
N TRP A 708 23.98 -11.65 -2.56
CA TRP A 708 24.28 -12.14 -3.89
C TRP A 708 23.96 -11.12 -4.99
N GLU A 709 22.97 -10.25 -4.79
CA GLU A 709 22.51 -9.28 -5.80
C GLU A 709 23.44 -8.07 -5.90
N ALA A 710 24.14 -7.73 -4.80
CA ALA A 710 25.12 -6.66 -4.78
C ALA A 710 26.45 -6.99 -5.50
N GLN A 711 26.67 -8.21 -5.97
CA GLN A 711 27.97 -8.67 -6.51
C GLN A 711 28.02 -8.71 -8.04
N ASP A 712 29.18 -8.36 -8.61
CA ASP A 712 29.49 -8.54 -10.03
C ASP A 712 30.34 -9.80 -10.28
N PHE A 713 29.72 -10.83 -10.86
CA PHE A 713 30.37 -12.13 -11.13
C PHE A 713 31.12 -12.19 -12.47
N GLU A 714 31.11 -11.13 -13.29
CA GLU A 714 31.75 -11.15 -14.61
C GLU A 714 33.28 -11.37 -14.57
N PRO A 715 34.04 -10.76 -13.64
CA PRO A 715 35.47 -11.06 -13.50
C PRO A 715 35.76 -12.53 -13.21
N LEU A 716 34.87 -13.20 -12.45
CA LEU A 716 34.97 -14.62 -12.13
C LEU A 716 34.66 -15.49 -13.36
N ARG A 717 33.63 -15.15 -14.14
CA ARG A 717 33.33 -15.81 -15.41
C ARG A 717 34.54 -15.77 -16.36
N ALA A 718 35.09 -14.58 -16.60
CA ALA A 718 36.22 -14.40 -17.50
C ALA A 718 37.46 -15.19 -17.09
N LEU A 719 37.72 -15.30 -15.78
CA LEU A 719 38.80 -16.15 -15.25
C LEU A 719 38.58 -17.62 -15.60
N LEU A 720 37.39 -18.15 -15.32
CA LEU A 720 37.07 -19.56 -15.56
C LEU A 720 37.08 -19.94 -17.04
N GLU A 721 36.66 -19.04 -17.93
CA GLU A 721 36.74 -19.26 -19.38
C GLU A 721 38.16 -19.47 -19.87
N ARG A 722 39.16 -18.81 -19.27
CA ARG A 722 40.58 -19.06 -19.60
C ARG A 722 41.08 -20.40 -19.08
N TRP A 723 40.52 -20.87 -17.97
CA TRP A 723 40.84 -22.19 -17.40
C TRP A 723 40.24 -23.36 -18.19
N SER A 724 39.19 -23.12 -18.99
CA SER A 724 38.50 -24.13 -19.82
C SER A 724 39.42 -24.96 -20.74
N GLN A 725 40.62 -24.46 -21.06
CA GLN A 725 41.57 -25.11 -21.95
C GLN A 725 42.50 -26.13 -21.27
N ARG A 726 42.39 -26.35 -19.97
CA ARG A 726 43.37 -27.15 -19.20
C ARG A 726 43.11 -28.66 -19.17
N ASP A 727 41.95 -29.15 -19.61
CA ASP A 727 41.58 -30.58 -19.63
C ASP A 727 41.87 -31.31 -18.29
N ILE A 728 41.41 -30.74 -17.16
CA ILE A 728 41.65 -31.25 -15.80
C ILE A 728 40.39 -31.25 -14.93
N GLU A 729 40.28 -32.21 -14.02
CA GLU A 729 39.43 -32.15 -12.83
C GLU A 729 40.25 -31.68 -11.62
N CYS A 730 39.86 -30.56 -11.01
CA CYS A 730 40.58 -29.94 -9.90
C CYS A 730 39.64 -29.38 -8.83
N SER A 731 40.19 -29.10 -7.64
CA SER A 731 39.50 -28.34 -6.60
C SER A 731 39.61 -26.84 -6.87
N THR A 732 38.64 -26.05 -6.42
CA THR A 732 38.72 -24.59 -6.42
C THR A 732 39.90 -24.04 -5.60
N ALA A 733 40.46 -24.83 -4.69
CA ALA A 733 41.71 -24.48 -3.99
C ALA A 733 42.88 -24.23 -4.95
N LEU A 734 42.90 -24.89 -6.12
CA LEU A 734 43.93 -24.65 -7.13
C LEU A 734 43.80 -23.24 -7.74
N ILE A 735 42.57 -22.75 -7.92
CA ILE A 735 42.31 -21.37 -8.38
C ILE A 735 42.69 -20.37 -7.29
N MET A 736 42.45 -20.70 -6.02
CA MET A 736 42.84 -19.85 -4.87
C MET A 736 44.36 -19.76 -4.65
N ARG A 737 45.18 -20.52 -5.38
CA ARG A 737 46.65 -20.38 -5.40
C ARG A 737 47.16 -19.49 -6.53
N ASP A 738 46.30 -19.19 -7.51
CA ASP A 738 46.62 -18.31 -8.62
C ASP A 738 46.41 -16.84 -8.21
N GLU A 739 47.35 -15.95 -8.55
CA GLU A 739 47.28 -14.52 -8.17
C GLU A 739 46.01 -13.84 -8.70
N GLU A 740 45.56 -14.20 -9.90
CA GLU A 740 44.34 -13.65 -10.47
C GLU A 740 43.10 -14.22 -9.79
N GLY A 741 43.11 -15.51 -9.47
CA GLY A 741 42.07 -16.16 -8.65
C GLY A 741 41.90 -15.50 -7.29
N LEU A 742 43.00 -15.21 -6.59
CA LEU A 742 42.97 -14.50 -5.30
C LEU A 742 42.39 -13.09 -5.42
N ARG A 743 42.76 -12.36 -6.47
CA ARG A 743 42.25 -11.00 -6.72
C ARG A 743 40.74 -10.98 -6.95
N VAL A 744 40.23 -11.92 -7.76
CA VAL A 744 38.79 -12.06 -8.03
C VAL A 744 38.02 -12.51 -6.79
N ALA A 745 38.59 -13.44 -6.02
CA ALA A 745 38.00 -13.87 -4.76
C ALA A 745 37.85 -12.70 -3.77
N ALA A 746 38.91 -11.88 -3.64
CA ALA A 746 38.89 -10.71 -2.76
C ALA A 746 37.85 -9.65 -3.20
N SER A 747 37.67 -9.40 -4.51
CA SER A 747 36.67 -8.44 -4.98
C SER A 747 35.22 -8.88 -4.70
N LEU A 748 35.01 -10.17 -4.46
CA LEU A 748 33.71 -10.77 -4.14
C LEU A 748 33.58 -11.12 -2.65
N ASP A 749 34.53 -10.68 -1.81
CA ASP A 749 34.64 -11.05 -0.39
C ASP A 749 34.63 -12.56 -0.13
N LEU A 750 35.22 -13.37 -1.02
CA LEU A 750 35.27 -14.83 -0.90
C LEU A 750 36.50 -15.26 -0.10
N ARG A 751 36.27 -15.98 1.00
CA ARG A 751 37.31 -16.23 2.02
C ARG A 751 38.11 -17.51 1.80
N ASP A 752 37.52 -18.50 1.13
CA ASP A 752 38.15 -19.79 0.90
C ASP A 752 37.67 -20.42 -0.42
N GLY A 753 38.29 -21.55 -0.79
CA GLY A 753 37.93 -22.28 -2.02
C GLY A 753 36.49 -22.82 -2.00
N TYR A 754 35.90 -23.08 -0.84
CA TYR A 754 34.53 -23.60 -0.75
C TYR A 754 33.50 -22.49 -1.01
N GLN A 755 33.74 -21.28 -0.50
CA GLN A 755 32.98 -20.08 -0.84
C GLN A 755 33.14 -19.72 -2.32
N LEU A 756 34.36 -19.85 -2.87
CA LEU A 756 34.57 -19.72 -4.31
C LEU A 756 33.71 -20.71 -5.09
N HIS A 757 33.63 -21.97 -4.67
CA HIS A 757 32.75 -22.95 -5.32
C HIS A 757 31.27 -22.54 -5.27
N CYS A 758 30.79 -22.00 -4.13
CA CYS A 758 29.44 -21.45 -4.04
C CYS A 758 29.21 -20.31 -5.04
N ALA A 759 30.17 -19.38 -5.13
CA ALA A 759 30.11 -18.25 -6.04
C ALA A 759 30.08 -18.70 -7.51
N ILE A 760 30.91 -19.67 -7.88
CA ILE A 760 30.90 -20.26 -9.22
C ILE A 760 29.56 -20.92 -9.48
N ARG A 761 29.08 -21.79 -8.57
CA ARG A 761 27.84 -22.55 -8.77
C ARG A 761 26.60 -21.67 -8.91
N ARG A 762 26.52 -20.57 -8.16
CA ARG A 762 25.33 -19.70 -8.11
C ARG A 762 25.43 -18.49 -9.04
N GLY A 763 26.59 -17.84 -9.11
CA GLY A 763 26.79 -16.61 -9.89
C GLY A 763 27.22 -16.85 -11.34
N VAL A 764 27.91 -17.95 -11.64
CA VAL A 764 28.42 -18.24 -13.00
C VAL A 764 27.72 -19.42 -13.66
N GLY A 765 27.64 -20.57 -12.97
CA GLY A 765 27.14 -21.83 -13.49
C GLY A 765 28.18 -22.62 -14.28
N ASP A 766 27.70 -23.58 -15.08
CA ASP A 766 28.54 -24.29 -16.06
C ASP A 766 28.91 -23.35 -17.23
N LEU A 767 30.07 -23.58 -17.84
CA LEU A 767 30.56 -22.82 -19.00
C LEU A 767 30.93 -23.78 -20.14
N ASP A 768 31.21 -23.22 -21.32
CA ASP A 768 31.78 -24.04 -22.40
C ASP A 768 33.09 -24.68 -21.94
N ARG A 769 33.17 -26.01 -22.09
CA ARG A 769 34.28 -26.84 -21.57
C ARG A 769 34.58 -26.62 -20.07
N MET A 770 33.56 -26.34 -19.24
CA MET A 770 33.68 -26.39 -17.77
C MET A 770 32.39 -26.89 -17.12
N GLN A 771 32.51 -27.88 -16.24
CA GLN A 771 31.40 -28.42 -15.44
C GLN A 771 31.66 -28.25 -13.94
N VAL A 772 30.67 -27.70 -13.23
CA VAL A 772 30.66 -27.62 -11.77
C VAL A 772 30.33 -29.00 -11.20
N ARG A 773 31.30 -29.60 -10.51
CA ARG A 773 31.15 -30.93 -9.87
C ARG A 773 30.75 -30.79 -8.40
N LYS A 774 30.79 -31.92 -7.67
CA LYS A 774 30.52 -31.94 -6.23
C LYS A 774 31.52 -31.03 -5.50
N ARG A 775 31.03 -30.12 -4.66
CA ARG A 775 31.87 -29.15 -3.93
C ARG A 775 33.05 -29.83 -3.22
N PRO A 776 34.28 -29.31 -3.31
CA PRO A 776 34.71 -28.08 -4.00
C PRO A 776 35.28 -28.32 -5.42
N MET A 777 34.82 -29.36 -6.15
CA MET A 777 35.41 -29.79 -7.42
C MET A 777 34.83 -29.07 -8.64
N LEU A 778 35.70 -28.87 -9.63
CA LEU A 778 35.43 -28.40 -10.99
C LEU A 778 36.07 -29.36 -12.00
N CYS A 779 35.50 -29.44 -13.20
CA CYS A 779 36.06 -30.18 -14.32
C CYS A 779 36.15 -29.24 -15.53
N PHE A 780 37.36 -29.00 -16.02
CA PHE A 780 37.65 -28.22 -17.21
C PHE A 780 37.98 -29.18 -18.36
N GLY A 781 37.43 -28.91 -19.55
CA GLY A 781 37.64 -29.72 -20.74
C GLY A 781 37.26 -31.20 -20.56
N ASP A 782 38.09 -32.10 -21.07
CA ASP A 782 37.92 -33.57 -20.96
C ASP A 782 38.60 -34.15 -19.71
N GLY A 783 38.64 -33.38 -18.61
CA GLY A 783 39.30 -33.76 -17.37
C GLY A 783 38.88 -35.12 -16.85
N ASP A 784 39.84 -36.05 -16.73
CA ASP A 784 39.63 -37.44 -16.31
C ASP A 784 40.47 -37.75 -15.07
N ARG A 785 39.78 -37.94 -13.95
CA ARG A 785 40.38 -38.27 -12.66
C ARG A 785 41.26 -39.51 -12.71
N GLN A 786 40.81 -40.60 -13.32
CA GLN A 786 41.56 -41.85 -13.33
C GLN A 786 42.85 -41.68 -14.14
N ARG A 787 42.77 -41.03 -15.30
CA ARG A 787 43.96 -40.69 -16.09
C ARG A 787 44.92 -39.77 -15.32
N GLN A 788 44.41 -38.79 -14.58
CA GLN A 788 45.24 -37.91 -13.76
C GLN A 788 45.98 -38.67 -12.65
N VAL A 789 45.31 -39.60 -11.97
CA VAL A 789 45.94 -40.41 -10.90
C VAL A 789 46.97 -41.37 -11.48
N ILE A 790 46.64 -42.09 -12.56
CA ILE A 790 47.56 -43.01 -13.23
C ILE A 790 48.78 -42.25 -13.77
N GLY A 791 48.55 -41.11 -14.41
CA GLY A 791 49.62 -40.22 -14.88
C GLY A 791 50.53 -39.78 -13.73
N LEU A 792 49.97 -39.45 -12.56
CA LEU A 792 50.76 -39.11 -11.38
C LEU A 792 51.58 -40.29 -10.84
N ILE A 793 50.99 -41.50 -10.77
CA ILE A 793 51.71 -42.72 -10.36
C ILE A 793 52.86 -43.00 -11.33
N ARG A 794 52.64 -42.81 -12.63
CA ARG A 794 53.67 -42.97 -13.67
C ARG A 794 54.78 -41.92 -13.54
N ASP A 795 54.44 -40.66 -13.29
CA ASP A 795 55.39 -39.57 -13.15
C ASP A 795 56.28 -39.73 -11.90
N LEU A 796 55.70 -40.18 -10.78
CA LEU A 796 56.43 -40.43 -9.52
C LEU A 796 57.14 -41.80 -9.50
N GLY A 797 56.73 -42.73 -10.36
CA GLY A 797 57.27 -44.09 -10.48
C GLY A 797 56.80 -45.03 -9.38
N SER A 798 57.24 -44.81 -8.15
CA SER A 798 56.89 -45.61 -6.97
C SER A 798 56.65 -44.68 -5.79
N ALA A 799 55.42 -44.61 -5.30
CA ALA A 799 55.05 -43.70 -4.23
C ALA A 799 54.03 -44.36 -3.28
N ASP A 800 54.07 -44.00 -2.02
CA ASP A 800 53.03 -44.42 -1.08
C ASP A 800 51.75 -43.54 -1.19
N ALA A 801 50.72 -43.90 -0.44
CA ALA A 801 49.43 -43.20 -0.47
C ALA A 801 49.50 -41.73 -0.01
N TYR A 802 50.47 -41.37 0.82
CA TYR A 802 50.65 -40.01 1.35
C TYR A 802 51.44 -39.16 0.36
N GLU A 803 52.54 -39.69 -0.18
CA GLU A 803 53.34 -39.05 -1.22
C GLU A 803 52.49 -38.72 -2.47
N LEU A 804 51.63 -39.65 -2.89
CA LEU A 804 50.67 -39.40 -3.96
C LEU A 804 49.64 -38.33 -3.60
N ALA A 805 49.16 -38.32 -2.35
CA ALA A 805 48.16 -37.36 -1.92
C ALA A 805 48.71 -35.94 -1.91
N ASP A 806 49.95 -35.75 -1.43
CA ASP A 806 50.62 -34.45 -1.39
C ASP A 806 50.92 -33.96 -2.82
N ALA A 807 51.42 -34.85 -3.70
CA ALA A 807 51.68 -34.49 -5.10
C ALA A 807 50.39 -34.20 -5.89
N TYR A 808 49.29 -34.90 -5.58
CA TYR A 808 47.99 -34.66 -6.22
C TYR A 808 47.33 -33.37 -5.70
N GLU A 809 47.46 -33.07 -4.40
CA GLU A 809 47.06 -31.79 -3.83
C GLU A 809 47.80 -30.65 -4.51
N GLU A 810 49.12 -30.79 -4.68
CA GLU A 810 49.92 -29.73 -5.30
C GLU A 810 49.51 -29.46 -6.75
N ARG A 811 49.23 -30.52 -7.52
CA ARG A 811 48.92 -30.41 -8.95
C ARG A 811 47.46 -30.05 -9.25
N TYR A 812 46.52 -30.46 -8.39
CA TYR A 812 45.07 -30.36 -8.64
C TYR A 812 44.26 -29.71 -7.50
N GLY A 813 44.91 -29.31 -6.40
CA GLY A 813 44.28 -28.65 -5.25
C GLY A 813 43.37 -29.54 -4.39
N VAL A 814 43.35 -30.87 -4.63
CA VAL A 814 42.45 -31.79 -3.92
C VAL A 814 43.05 -32.17 -2.58
N GLN A 815 42.24 -32.02 -1.52
CA GLN A 815 42.66 -32.31 -0.15
C GLN A 815 43.18 -33.76 0.02
N PRO A 816 44.31 -33.99 0.72
CA PRO A 816 44.92 -35.31 0.86
C PRO A 816 44.01 -36.37 1.47
N ALA A 817 43.12 -35.97 2.37
CA ALA A 817 42.12 -36.87 2.97
C ALA A 817 41.07 -37.32 1.95
N THR A 818 40.62 -36.42 1.07
CA THR A 818 39.67 -36.74 0.00
C THR A 818 40.29 -37.66 -1.04
N PHE A 819 41.53 -37.38 -1.43
CA PHE A 819 42.28 -38.22 -2.37
C PHE A 819 42.43 -39.66 -1.85
N ARG A 820 42.96 -39.83 -0.63
CA ARG A 820 43.16 -41.16 -0.04
C ARG A 820 41.85 -41.90 0.24
N GLY A 821 40.82 -41.18 0.68
CA GLY A 821 39.52 -41.76 1.03
C GLY A 821 38.63 -42.12 -0.17
N SER A 822 38.90 -41.55 -1.36
CA SER A 822 38.04 -41.72 -2.53
C SER A 822 38.78 -42.08 -3.82
N PHE A 823 39.87 -41.40 -4.17
CA PHE A 823 40.47 -41.52 -5.51
C PHE A 823 41.37 -42.76 -5.63
N LEU A 824 42.03 -43.16 -4.54
CA LEU A 824 42.89 -44.35 -4.53
C LEU A 824 42.14 -45.69 -4.52
N LYS A 825 40.84 -45.71 -4.18
CA LYS A 825 40.05 -46.94 -4.08
C LYS A 825 40.03 -47.76 -5.38
N ASP A 826 40.03 -47.05 -6.50
CA ASP A 826 39.95 -47.64 -7.85
C ASP A 826 41.33 -47.95 -8.43
N MET A 827 42.41 -47.69 -7.67
CA MET A 827 43.80 -47.85 -8.12
C MET A 827 44.45 -49.14 -7.57
N GLN A 828 43.66 -50.09 -7.07
CA GLN A 828 44.15 -51.35 -6.49
C GLN A 828 44.95 -52.21 -7.48
N ALA A 829 44.76 -52.03 -8.78
CA ALA A 829 45.55 -52.69 -9.81
C ALA A 829 47.01 -52.19 -9.85
N TYR A 830 47.26 -50.99 -9.34
CA TYR A 830 48.57 -50.33 -9.28
C TYR A 830 49.20 -50.40 -7.89
N GLU A 831 48.54 -51.02 -6.92
CA GLU A 831 48.98 -51.10 -5.52
C GLU A 831 49.61 -52.48 -5.21
N SER A 832 50.75 -52.46 -4.51
CA SER A 832 51.37 -53.65 -3.96
C SER A 832 52.10 -53.32 -2.65
N ASN A 833 51.67 -53.94 -1.54
CA ASN A 833 52.27 -53.78 -0.20
C ASN A 833 52.29 -52.33 0.32
N GLY A 834 51.23 -51.57 0.07
CA GLY A 834 51.06 -50.18 0.47
C GLY A 834 51.74 -49.16 -0.46
N VAL A 835 52.37 -49.62 -1.54
CA VAL A 835 53.08 -48.79 -2.51
C VAL A 835 52.39 -48.85 -3.86
N TYR A 836 52.16 -47.70 -4.45
CA TYR A 836 51.58 -47.58 -5.79
C TYR A 836 52.69 -47.46 -6.82
N ARG A 837 52.61 -48.27 -7.87
CA ARG A 837 53.56 -48.30 -8.96
C ARG A 837 52.87 -48.62 -10.27
N TYR A 838 53.28 -47.93 -11.32
CA TYR A 838 52.90 -48.27 -12.68
C TYR A 838 53.99 -49.15 -13.32
N VAL A 839 53.59 -50.24 -13.98
CA VAL A 839 54.51 -51.16 -14.65
C VAL A 839 54.25 -51.09 -16.15
N ASP A 840 55.19 -50.49 -16.88
CA ASP A 840 55.17 -50.31 -18.36
C ASP A 840 55.52 -51.60 -19.13
N ALA A 841 55.33 -52.77 -18.51
CA ALA A 841 55.66 -54.07 -19.08
C ALA A 841 54.41 -54.78 -19.58
N GLY A 842 54.41 -55.15 -20.86
CA GLY A 842 53.36 -55.97 -21.47
C GLY A 842 53.39 -57.43 -21.01
N LEU A 843 52.26 -58.12 -21.15
CA LEU A 843 52.18 -59.57 -20.89
C LEU A 843 53.09 -60.36 -21.86
N THR A 844 53.89 -61.29 -21.31
CA THR A 844 54.59 -62.30 -22.13
C THR A 844 53.59 -63.19 -22.86
N SER A 845 54.01 -63.84 -23.95
CA SER A 845 53.10 -64.72 -24.72
C SER A 845 52.49 -65.84 -23.86
N ALA A 846 53.23 -66.37 -22.88
CA ALA A 846 52.73 -67.41 -21.97
C ALA A 846 51.70 -66.86 -20.96
N GLN A 847 51.97 -65.68 -20.39
CA GLN A 847 51.02 -64.99 -19.49
C GLN A 847 49.76 -64.56 -20.23
N ARG A 848 49.89 -64.04 -21.46
CA ARG A 848 48.77 -63.65 -22.31
C ARG A 848 47.90 -64.87 -22.65
N ALA A 849 48.50 -66.00 -23.03
CA ALA A 849 47.76 -67.24 -23.30
C ALA A 849 47.05 -67.77 -22.04
N PHE A 850 47.70 -67.72 -20.87
CA PHE A 850 47.08 -68.11 -19.61
C PHE A 850 45.88 -67.25 -19.26
N LEU A 851 46.03 -65.92 -19.26
CA LEU A 851 44.95 -64.99 -18.93
C LEU A 851 43.82 -65.05 -19.97
N SER A 852 44.16 -65.16 -21.26
CA SER A 852 43.16 -65.34 -22.31
C SER A 852 42.32 -66.58 -22.04
N GLY A 853 42.91 -67.72 -21.66
CA GLY A 853 42.17 -68.94 -21.33
C GLY A 853 41.44 -68.89 -19.99
N ASP A 854 41.98 -68.18 -18.98
CA ASP A 854 41.34 -68.02 -17.67
C ASP A 854 40.10 -67.10 -17.73
N LEU A 855 40.12 -66.12 -18.62
CA LEU A 855 39.03 -65.16 -18.84
C LEU A 855 38.03 -65.63 -19.91
N GLU A 856 38.43 -66.51 -20.83
CA GLU A 856 37.66 -66.86 -22.04
C GLU A 856 36.19 -67.19 -21.77
N GLY A 857 35.29 -66.52 -22.51
CA GLY A 857 33.86 -66.78 -22.47
C GLY A 857 33.16 -66.42 -21.14
N ARG A 858 33.84 -65.74 -20.23
CA ARG A 858 33.24 -65.19 -18.99
C ARG A 858 32.89 -63.73 -19.19
N ASP A 859 31.70 -63.33 -18.73
CA ASP A 859 31.27 -61.92 -18.76
C ASP A 859 32.02 -61.10 -17.70
N TYR A 860 32.26 -61.69 -16.53
CA TYR A 860 33.07 -61.11 -15.46
C TYR A 860 33.70 -62.18 -14.56
N LEU A 861 34.75 -61.80 -13.83
CA LEU A 861 35.41 -62.58 -12.78
C LEU A 861 35.87 -61.67 -11.63
N PRO A 862 35.92 -62.15 -10.37
CA PRO A 862 36.56 -61.39 -9.30
C PRO A 862 38.03 -61.13 -9.59
N LEU A 863 38.47 -59.87 -9.55
CA LEU A 863 39.86 -59.49 -9.86
C LEU A 863 40.84 -60.19 -8.94
N ASP A 864 40.52 -60.30 -7.65
CA ASP A 864 41.36 -61.01 -6.67
C ASP A 864 41.47 -62.51 -6.97
N ALA A 865 40.44 -63.13 -7.54
CA ALA A 865 40.49 -64.53 -7.93
C ALA A 865 41.39 -64.73 -9.16
N VAL A 866 41.27 -63.85 -10.16
CA VAL A 866 42.17 -63.81 -11.33
C VAL A 866 43.61 -63.59 -10.88
N ARG A 867 43.83 -62.62 -9.98
CA ARG A 867 45.13 -62.29 -9.39
C ARG A 867 45.75 -63.49 -8.68
N LYS A 868 45.02 -64.18 -7.81
CA LYS A 868 45.51 -65.38 -7.11
C LYS A 868 45.90 -66.49 -8.08
N ARG A 869 45.11 -66.75 -9.12
CA ARG A 869 45.41 -67.76 -10.14
C ARG A 869 46.62 -67.36 -11.00
N PHE A 870 46.71 -66.10 -11.40
CA PHE A 870 47.83 -65.55 -12.16
C PHE A 870 49.15 -65.66 -11.39
N LEU A 871 49.17 -65.25 -10.12
CA LEU A 871 50.36 -65.34 -9.27
C LEU A 871 50.73 -66.79 -8.94
N ALA A 872 49.75 -67.71 -8.85
CA ALA A 872 50.03 -69.12 -8.67
C ALA A 872 50.69 -69.73 -9.92
N ALA A 873 50.28 -69.32 -11.12
CA ALA A 873 50.86 -69.76 -12.39
C ALA A 873 52.21 -69.08 -12.69
N PHE A 874 52.40 -67.84 -12.25
CA PHE A 874 53.61 -67.05 -12.47
C PHE A 874 54.08 -66.34 -11.18
N PRO A 875 54.68 -67.07 -10.23
CA PRO A 875 55.05 -66.52 -8.91
C PRO A 875 56.03 -65.32 -8.95
N GLU A 876 56.91 -65.30 -9.95
CA GLU A 876 57.91 -64.24 -10.15
C GLU A 876 57.36 -63.01 -10.88
N SER A 877 56.09 -63.05 -11.32
CA SER A 877 55.47 -61.95 -12.04
C SER A 877 54.78 -60.98 -11.08
N PRO A 878 54.90 -59.66 -11.30
CA PRO A 878 54.20 -58.71 -10.45
C PRO A 878 52.70 -58.77 -10.70
N ALA A 879 51.91 -58.76 -9.61
CA ALA A 879 50.45 -58.70 -9.67
C ALA A 879 49.94 -57.47 -10.45
N LEU A 880 50.75 -56.41 -10.48
CA LEU A 880 50.53 -55.13 -11.15
C LEU A 880 50.44 -55.23 -12.69
N LEU A 881 50.79 -56.39 -13.27
CA LEU A 881 50.55 -56.65 -14.70
C LEU A 881 49.06 -56.77 -15.04
N LEU A 882 48.20 -57.03 -14.06
CA LEU A 882 46.73 -57.07 -14.22
C LEU A 882 46.13 -55.66 -14.18
N ASN A 883 46.69 -54.77 -15.00
CA ASN A 883 46.24 -53.39 -15.16
C ASN A 883 45.31 -53.25 -16.38
N GLU A 884 44.73 -52.06 -16.53
CA GLU A 884 43.77 -51.77 -17.59
C GLU A 884 44.33 -52.02 -18.99
N GLU A 885 45.58 -51.60 -19.26
CA GLU A 885 46.20 -51.74 -20.58
C GLU A 885 46.40 -53.20 -20.99
N ASN A 886 46.98 -54.01 -20.11
CA ASN A 886 47.22 -55.43 -20.38
C ASN A 886 45.92 -56.24 -20.48
N LEU A 887 44.89 -55.88 -19.72
CA LEU A 887 43.57 -56.53 -19.80
C LEU A 887 42.80 -56.08 -21.04
N ALA A 888 42.94 -54.82 -21.47
CA ALA A 888 42.28 -54.30 -22.67
C ALA A 888 42.71 -55.03 -23.94
N GLU A 889 44.00 -55.42 -24.05
CA GLU A 889 44.49 -56.29 -25.14
C GLU A 889 43.79 -57.65 -25.20
N LEU A 890 43.25 -58.12 -24.07
CA LEU A 890 42.52 -59.38 -23.95
C LEU A 890 40.99 -59.21 -24.12
N GLY A 891 40.51 -57.98 -24.33
CA GLY A 891 39.08 -57.67 -24.40
C GLY A 891 38.40 -57.54 -23.03
N TYR A 892 39.16 -57.31 -21.96
CA TYR A 892 38.67 -57.15 -20.58
C TYR A 892 39.12 -55.84 -19.96
N ARG A 893 38.46 -55.42 -18.88
CA ARG A 893 38.81 -54.23 -18.09
C ARG A 893 38.54 -54.46 -16.60
N PRO A 894 39.31 -53.85 -15.68
CA PRO A 894 38.94 -53.82 -14.27
C PRO A 894 37.68 -52.96 -14.04
N SER A 895 36.79 -53.38 -13.15
CA SER A 895 35.57 -52.65 -12.75
C SER A 895 35.17 -53.01 -11.32
N GLY A 896 35.29 -52.09 -10.35
CA GLY A 896 34.76 -52.25 -8.99
C GLY A 896 35.20 -53.52 -8.23
N GLY A 897 36.43 -54.00 -8.45
CA GLY A 897 36.94 -55.26 -7.88
C GLY A 897 36.70 -56.51 -8.74
N LEU A 898 36.11 -56.34 -9.93
CA LEU A 898 35.91 -57.36 -10.95
C LEU A 898 36.83 -57.11 -12.16
N VAL A 899 36.99 -58.14 -12.99
CA VAL A 899 37.48 -58.08 -14.36
C VAL A 899 36.29 -58.35 -15.26
N VAL A 900 35.87 -57.38 -16.05
CA VAL A 900 34.65 -57.40 -16.88
C VAL A 900 35.04 -57.34 -18.35
N ARG A 901 34.35 -58.09 -19.21
CA ARG A 901 34.57 -58.03 -20.65
C ARG A 901 34.15 -56.66 -21.19
N VAL A 902 34.92 -56.06 -22.09
CA VAL A 902 34.76 -54.65 -22.50
C VAL A 902 33.41 -54.37 -23.16
N ASP A 903 32.82 -55.35 -23.84
CA ASP A 903 31.53 -55.26 -24.54
C ASP A 903 30.31 -55.54 -23.64
N VAL A 904 30.51 -55.88 -22.37
CA VAL A 904 29.42 -56.16 -21.42
C VAL A 904 28.88 -54.86 -20.84
N ASP A 905 27.58 -54.63 -21.03
CA ASP A 905 26.81 -53.69 -20.23
C ASP A 905 26.56 -54.31 -18.84
N GLU A 906 27.27 -53.79 -17.85
CA GLU A 906 27.22 -54.27 -16.47
C GLU A 906 25.83 -54.16 -15.86
N ALA A 907 25.08 -53.10 -16.17
CA ALA A 907 23.73 -52.93 -15.64
C ALA A 907 22.77 -53.98 -16.26
N ALA A 908 22.85 -54.18 -17.57
CA ALA A 908 22.04 -55.20 -18.25
C ALA A 908 22.39 -56.63 -17.80
N MET A 909 23.68 -56.92 -17.62
CA MET A 909 24.19 -58.21 -17.15
C MET A 909 23.76 -58.50 -15.71
N PHE A 910 23.98 -57.56 -14.77
CA PHE A 910 23.54 -57.73 -13.39
C PHE A 910 22.02 -57.80 -13.27
N GLY A 911 21.30 -57.03 -14.08
CA GLY A 911 19.85 -57.13 -14.16
C GLY A 911 19.40 -58.53 -14.57
N SER A 912 19.96 -59.07 -15.65
CA SER A 912 19.67 -60.43 -16.13
C SER A 912 20.06 -61.51 -15.11
N LEU A 913 21.17 -61.31 -14.40
CA LEU A 913 21.62 -62.21 -13.33
C LEU A 913 20.63 -62.27 -12.18
N ILE A 914 20.06 -61.13 -11.78
CA ILE A 914 19.02 -61.04 -10.76
C ILE A 914 17.71 -61.68 -11.26
N ASP A 915 17.25 -61.31 -12.46
CA ASP A 915 15.98 -61.75 -13.03
C ASP A 915 15.95 -63.27 -13.31
N GLY A 916 17.11 -63.86 -13.60
CA GLY A 916 17.28 -65.28 -13.83
C GLY A 916 17.23 -66.15 -12.57
N ARG A 917 17.09 -65.57 -11.37
CA ARG A 917 17.14 -66.30 -10.10
C ARG A 917 15.83 -66.18 -9.33
N ARG A 918 15.24 -67.33 -8.99
CA ARG A 918 14.08 -67.40 -8.09
C ARG A 918 14.42 -66.86 -6.69
N THR A 919 15.60 -67.24 -6.18
CA THR A 919 16.20 -66.76 -4.93
C THR A 919 17.70 -66.57 -5.13
N PHE A 920 18.29 -65.56 -4.48
CA PHE A 920 19.74 -65.34 -4.50
C PHE A 920 20.21 -64.62 -3.23
N GLY A 921 21.51 -64.68 -2.97
CA GLY A 921 22.17 -63.91 -1.93
C GLY A 921 23.68 -63.98 -2.02
N ILE A 922 24.37 -63.33 -1.08
CA ILE A 922 25.80 -63.05 -1.17
C ILE A 922 26.71 -64.30 -1.31
N ASP A 923 26.24 -65.45 -0.83
CA ASP A 923 26.99 -66.71 -0.91
C ASP A 923 26.66 -67.57 -2.15
N ASP A 924 25.72 -67.12 -2.98
CA ASP A 924 25.30 -67.86 -4.17
C ASP A 924 26.23 -67.63 -5.36
N GLU A 925 26.27 -68.61 -6.26
CA GLU A 925 27.12 -68.55 -7.45
C GLU A 925 26.76 -67.35 -8.33
N GLY A 926 27.76 -66.50 -8.60
CA GLY A 926 27.61 -65.24 -9.33
C GLY A 926 27.33 -64.02 -8.44
N PHE A 927 27.05 -64.21 -7.15
CA PHE A 927 26.61 -63.15 -6.23
C PHE A 927 27.60 -62.85 -5.10
N GLY A 928 28.88 -63.21 -5.27
CA GLY A 928 29.90 -63.07 -4.23
C GLY A 928 30.08 -61.64 -3.68
N PRO A 929 30.89 -61.48 -2.62
CA PRO A 929 31.09 -60.20 -1.94
C PRO A 929 31.55 -59.05 -2.85
N ASP A 930 32.30 -59.34 -3.91
CA ASP A 930 32.75 -58.34 -4.90
C ASP A 930 31.57 -57.80 -5.72
N VAL A 931 30.61 -58.67 -6.07
CA VAL A 931 29.39 -58.29 -6.81
C VAL A 931 28.45 -57.47 -5.92
N PHE A 932 28.25 -57.87 -4.66
CA PHE A 932 27.42 -57.11 -3.70
C PHE A 932 27.99 -55.72 -3.35
N ARG A 933 29.31 -55.56 -3.48
CA ARG A 933 30.00 -54.27 -3.33
C ARG A 933 30.00 -53.45 -4.62
N HIS A 934 29.74 -54.06 -5.76
CA HIS A 934 29.76 -53.41 -7.07
C HIS A 934 28.61 -52.41 -7.23
N GLU A 935 28.91 -51.21 -7.70
CA GLU A 935 27.95 -50.10 -7.76
C GLU A 935 26.79 -50.38 -8.73
N ALA A 936 27.09 -50.89 -9.93
CA ALA A 936 26.08 -51.26 -10.93
C ALA A 936 25.09 -52.33 -10.41
N PHE A 937 25.61 -53.38 -9.74
CA PHE A 937 24.77 -54.42 -9.14
C PHE A 937 23.85 -53.85 -8.04
N ARG A 938 24.40 -53.04 -7.13
CA ARG A 938 23.61 -52.38 -6.07
C ARG A 938 22.52 -51.48 -6.65
N SER A 939 22.81 -50.79 -7.75
CA SER A 939 21.83 -49.97 -8.46
C SER A 939 20.68 -50.82 -9.00
N GLU A 940 20.98 -51.89 -9.75
CA GLU A 940 19.99 -52.79 -10.34
C GLU A 940 19.16 -53.56 -9.32
N LEU A 941 19.79 -53.98 -8.21
CA LEU A 941 19.12 -54.62 -7.08
C LEU A 941 18.11 -53.65 -6.43
N ASN A 942 18.52 -52.41 -6.14
CA ASN A 942 17.64 -51.41 -5.52
C ASN A 942 16.48 -51.00 -6.43
N LYS A 943 16.66 -50.95 -7.75
CA LYS A 943 15.57 -50.70 -8.71
C LYS A 943 14.47 -51.77 -8.59
N ARG A 944 14.86 -53.04 -8.59
CA ARG A 944 13.93 -54.19 -8.48
C ARG A 944 13.26 -54.28 -7.11
N ILE A 945 13.99 -53.97 -6.04
CA ILE A 945 13.42 -53.86 -4.68
C ILE A 945 12.31 -52.81 -4.66
N ARG A 946 12.57 -51.60 -5.16
CA ARG A 946 11.57 -50.51 -5.19
C ARG A 946 10.36 -50.82 -6.07
N ALA A 947 10.56 -51.58 -7.14
CA ALA A 947 9.48 -52.02 -8.03
C ALA A 947 8.62 -53.15 -7.41
N PHE A 948 9.01 -53.70 -6.26
CA PHE A 948 8.48 -54.95 -5.70
C PHE A 948 8.58 -56.12 -6.69
N GLU A 949 9.65 -56.15 -7.49
CA GLU A 949 10.00 -57.29 -8.35
C GLU A 949 10.84 -58.32 -7.59
N VAL A 950 11.61 -57.84 -6.61
CA VAL A 950 12.45 -58.63 -5.71
C VAL A 950 12.24 -58.13 -4.29
N VAL A 951 12.23 -59.04 -3.32
CA VAL A 951 12.01 -58.73 -1.90
C VAL A 951 13.07 -59.42 -1.04
N GLU A 952 13.59 -58.69 -0.06
CA GLU A 952 14.56 -59.23 0.90
C GLU A 952 13.82 -60.01 1.99
N TYR A 953 14.07 -61.31 2.12
CA TYR A 953 13.37 -62.15 3.12
C TYR A 953 14.26 -62.53 4.32
N LEU A 954 15.57 -62.42 4.16
CA LEU A 954 16.59 -62.45 5.21
C LEU A 954 17.72 -61.51 4.78
N LYS A 955 18.56 -61.08 5.73
CA LYS A 955 19.68 -60.19 5.43
C LYS A 955 20.54 -60.73 4.27
N ASP A 956 20.71 -59.91 3.24
CA ASP A 956 21.45 -60.21 2.01
C ASP A 956 20.91 -61.43 1.24
N ARG A 957 19.63 -61.78 1.45
CA ARG A 957 18.91 -62.87 0.77
C ARG A 957 17.59 -62.36 0.18
N PHE A 958 17.45 -62.59 -1.11
CA PHE A 958 16.40 -62.00 -1.93
C PHE A 958 15.58 -63.08 -2.64
N LEU A 959 14.30 -62.79 -2.81
CA LEU A 959 13.31 -63.64 -3.47
C LEU A 959 12.64 -62.83 -4.59
N SER A 960 12.53 -63.42 -5.78
CA SER A 960 11.74 -62.82 -6.87
C SER A 960 10.25 -62.91 -6.55
N VAL A 961 9.51 -61.82 -6.74
CA VAL A 961 8.05 -61.77 -6.50
C VAL A 961 7.29 -62.65 -7.50
N SER A 962 7.84 -62.89 -8.69
CA SER A 962 7.31 -63.90 -9.63
C SER A 962 7.18 -65.30 -9.00
N ALA A 963 8.01 -65.61 -8.00
CA ALA A 963 7.92 -66.86 -7.25
C ALA A 963 6.74 -66.91 -6.26
N LEU A 964 6.30 -65.75 -5.77
CA LEU A 964 5.15 -65.59 -4.88
C LEU A 964 3.83 -65.64 -5.67
N GLU A 965 3.84 -65.14 -6.91
CA GLU A 965 2.69 -65.21 -7.83
C GLU A 965 2.36 -66.64 -8.26
N GLN A 966 3.32 -67.55 -8.19
CA GLN A 966 3.15 -68.97 -8.51
C GLN A 966 2.65 -69.82 -7.33
N LEU A 967 2.37 -69.22 -6.17
CA LEU A 967 1.79 -69.92 -5.03
C LEU A 967 0.31 -70.25 -5.28
N PRO A 968 -0.27 -71.26 -4.58
CA PRO A 968 -1.70 -71.59 -4.69
C PRO A 968 -2.65 -70.42 -4.36
N ASP A 969 -2.21 -69.46 -3.55
CA ASP A 969 -2.84 -68.16 -3.31
C ASP A 969 -1.83 -67.09 -3.73
N PRO A 970 -1.88 -66.61 -4.98
CA PRO A 970 -0.88 -65.70 -5.55
C PRO A 970 -0.79 -64.37 -4.80
N VAL A 971 0.43 -63.95 -4.50
CA VAL A 971 0.72 -62.59 -4.00
C VAL A 971 1.52 -61.85 -5.06
N THR A 972 0.93 -60.77 -5.58
CA THR A 972 1.49 -59.93 -6.64
C THR A 972 2.26 -58.75 -6.08
N ALA A 973 3.03 -58.06 -6.93
CA ALA A 973 3.67 -56.79 -6.56
C ALA A 973 2.66 -55.72 -6.09
N ASP A 974 1.43 -55.72 -6.65
CA ASP A 974 0.35 -54.82 -6.25
C ASP A 974 -0.12 -55.12 -4.82
N ASP A 975 -0.24 -56.39 -4.44
CA ASP A 975 -0.59 -56.81 -3.08
C ASP A 975 0.47 -56.38 -2.06
N LEU A 976 1.75 -56.43 -2.44
CA LEU A 976 2.86 -55.97 -1.60
C LEU A 976 2.84 -54.44 -1.43
N ARG A 977 2.55 -53.70 -2.50
CA ARG A 977 2.34 -52.24 -2.42
C ARG A 977 1.12 -51.88 -1.57
N ASP A 978 0.04 -52.62 -1.71
CA ASP A 978 -1.18 -52.42 -0.91
C ASP A 978 -0.93 -52.69 0.57
N TYR A 979 -0.18 -53.75 0.90
CA TYR A 979 0.24 -54.04 2.27
C TYR A 979 0.95 -52.86 2.93
N VAL A 980 1.94 -52.28 2.25
CA VAL A 980 2.69 -51.13 2.76
C VAL A 980 1.79 -49.92 2.97
N ARG A 981 0.89 -49.62 2.02
CA ARG A 981 -0.10 -48.54 2.15
C ARG A 981 -1.03 -48.78 3.34
N ALA A 982 -1.59 -49.97 3.47
CA ALA A 982 -2.49 -50.35 4.55
C ALA A 982 -1.81 -50.24 5.93
N VAL A 983 -0.52 -50.62 6.03
CA VAL A 983 0.27 -50.42 7.26
C VAL A 983 0.37 -48.92 7.59
N ILE A 984 0.74 -48.07 6.63
CA ILE A 984 0.90 -46.63 6.84
C ILE A 984 -0.41 -45.94 7.23
N ASP A 985 -1.53 -46.40 6.65
CA ASP A 985 -2.87 -45.89 6.95
C ASP A 985 -3.33 -46.32 8.35
N PHE A 986 -2.96 -47.53 8.78
CA PHE A 986 -3.26 -48.06 10.12
C PHE A 986 -2.44 -47.37 11.24
N MET A 987 -1.20 -46.97 10.96
CA MET A 987 -0.31 -46.39 11.98
C MET A 987 -0.78 -45.01 12.48
N GLU A 988 -0.80 -44.85 13.80
CA GLU A 988 -1.02 -43.57 14.47
C GLU A 988 0.19 -42.63 14.29
N PRO A 989 -0.02 -41.34 13.98
CA PRO A 989 1.07 -40.37 13.92
C PRO A 989 1.85 -40.27 15.25
N GLY A 990 3.17 -40.22 15.17
CA GLY A 990 4.07 -40.08 16.33
C GLY A 990 4.27 -41.36 17.17
N ARG A 991 3.50 -42.42 16.94
CA ARG A 991 3.64 -43.69 17.65
C ARG A 991 4.57 -44.67 16.92
N PRO A 992 5.60 -45.22 17.59
CA PRO A 992 6.44 -46.27 17.04
C PRO A 992 5.74 -47.63 16.96
N TYR A 993 6.02 -48.36 15.89
CA TYR A 993 5.55 -49.72 15.68
C TYR A 993 6.66 -50.65 15.18
N SER A 994 6.59 -51.92 15.54
CA SER A 994 7.27 -53.01 14.82
C SER A 994 6.22 -53.88 14.14
N VAL A 995 6.63 -54.84 13.31
CA VAL A 995 5.69 -55.84 12.75
C VAL A 995 4.93 -56.57 13.87
N ARG A 996 5.59 -56.82 15.00
CA ARG A 996 4.96 -57.43 16.18
C ARG A 996 3.88 -56.52 16.76
N SER A 997 4.21 -55.26 17.05
CA SER A 997 3.25 -54.36 17.69
C SER A 997 2.09 -53.98 16.75
N LEU A 998 2.30 -53.94 15.43
CA LEU A 998 1.21 -53.81 14.44
C LEU A 998 0.21 -54.96 14.55
N ARG A 999 0.72 -56.20 14.61
CA ARG A 999 -0.11 -57.40 14.77
C ARG A 999 -0.84 -57.39 16.11
N GLU A 1000 -0.18 -57.04 17.20
CA GLU A 1000 -0.80 -56.98 18.54
C GLU A 1000 -1.85 -55.87 18.64
N ALA A 1001 -1.68 -54.77 17.89
CA ALA A 1001 -2.68 -53.73 17.72
C ALA A 1001 -3.87 -54.13 16.83
N GLY A 1002 -3.86 -55.34 16.25
CA GLY A 1002 -4.96 -55.88 15.45
C GLY A 1002 -4.85 -55.68 13.94
N PHE A 1003 -3.71 -55.22 13.42
CA PHE A 1003 -3.51 -55.07 11.99
C PHE A 1003 -3.54 -56.43 11.27
N SER A 1004 -4.37 -56.54 10.22
CA SER A 1004 -4.47 -57.74 9.40
C SER A 1004 -4.49 -57.40 7.91
N HIS A 1005 -3.79 -58.21 7.11
CA HIS A 1005 -3.69 -58.05 5.67
C HIS A 1005 -3.38 -59.41 5.03
N ARG A 1006 -3.74 -59.62 3.76
CA ARG A 1006 -3.48 -60.90 3.08
C ARG A 1006 -1.99 -61.25 3.00
N VAL A 1007 -1.12 -60.26 2.84
CA VAL A 1007 0.35 -60.43 2.86
C VAL A 1007 0.85 -60.83 4.25
N SER A 1008 0.23 -60.36 5.34
CA SER A 1008 0.57 -60.79 6.70
C SER A 1008 0.31 -62.29 6.94
N ALA A 1009 -0.68 -62.85 6.23
CA ALA A 1009 -1.02 -64.27 6.31
C ALA A 1009 0.01 -65.19 5.62
N LEU A 1010 0.95 -64.63 4.85
CA LEU A 1010 2.07 -65.41 4.29
C LEU A 1010 2.96 -66.01 5.37
N ARG A 1011 3.05 -65.38 6.54
CA ARG A 1011 3.85 -65.89 7.66
C ARG A 1011 3.42 -67.30 8.10
N ASP A 1012 2.13 -67.59 8.04
CA ASP A 1012 1.58 -68.88 8.47
C ASP A 1012 1.80 -69.99 7.41
N ARG A 1013 2.23 -69.61 6.21
CA ARG A 1013 2.38 -70.49 5.03
C ARG A 1013 3.83 -70.62 4.55
N LEU A 1014 4.65 -69.60 4.79
CA LEU A 1014 6.06 -69.51 4.43
C LEU A 1014 6.88 -69.20 5.68
N PRO A 1015 7.69 -70.16 6.19
CA PRO A 1015 8.56 -69.92 7.34
C PRO A 1015 9.55 -68.76 7.15
N SER A 1016 9.91 -68.46 5.90
CA SER A 1016 10.77 -67.34 5.51
C SER A 1016 10.06 -65.98 5.46
N ALA A 1017 8.72 -65.95 5.56
CA ALA A 1017 7.91 -64.72 5.57
C ALA A 1017 7.65 -64.22 7.01
N GLY A 1018 8.67 -64.27 7.86
CA GLY A 1018 8.62 -63.83 9.25
C GLY A 1018 8.61 -62.30 9.41
N ASP A 1019 8.76 -61.83 10.66
CA ASP A 1019 8.69 -60.40 10.99
C ASP A 1019 9.79 -59.57 10.27
N TYR A 1020 10.93 -60.18 9.95
CA TYR A 1020 11.98 -59.54 9.14
C TYR A 1020 11.52 -59.27 7.69
N PHE A 1021 10.92 -60.25 7.03
CA PHE A 1021 10.39 -60.12 5.67
C PHE A 1021 9.26 -59.08 5.60
N LEU A 1022 8.31 -59.14 6.52
CA LEU A 1022 7.24 -58.14 6.59
C LEU A 1022 7.81 -56.74 6.88
N GLY A 1023 8.84 -56.66 7.72
CA GLY A 1023 9.53 -55.42 8.02
C GLY A 1023 10.32 -54.86 6.83
N SER A 1024 10.98 -55.70 6.04
CA SER A 1024 11.71 -55.28 4.84
C SER A 1024 10.76 -54.75 3.75
N LEU A 1025 9.55 -55.31 3.63
CA LEU A 1025 8.50 -54.76 2.76
C LEU A 1025 8.09 -53.34 3.18
N ILE A 1026 7.84 -53.13 4.47
CA ILE A 1026 7.51 -51.80 5.00
C ILE A 1026 8.69 -50.83 4.79
N ALA A 1027 9.92 -51.29 5.02
CA ALA A 1027 11.14 -50.52 4.77
C ALA A 1027 11.33 -50.16 3.28
N THR A 1028 10.80 -50.98 2.36
CA THR A 1028 10.83 -50.75 0.91
C THR A 1028 9.87 -49.63 0.48
N GLY A 1029 8.78 -49.41 1.22
CA GLY A 1029 7.82 -48.30 1.06
C GLY A 1029 8.40 -46.89 1.19
N TYR A 1030 9.71 -46.78 1.39
CA TYR A 1030 10.48 -45.56 1.50
C TYR A 1030 10.55 -44.77 0.19
N VAL A 1031 9.44 -44.12 -0.21
CA VAL A 1031 9.42 -42.98 -1.14
C VAL A 1031 8.19 -42.11 -0.83
N GLY A 1032 8.36 -41.06 -0.03
CA GLY A 1032 7.28 -40.08 0.21
C GLY A 1032 7.30 -39.35 1.56
N GLY A 1033 8.26 -39.61 2.43
CA GLY A 1033 8.43 -38.86 3.69
C GLY A 1033 7.37 -39.11 4.78
N ARG A 1034 6.37 -39.98 4.51
CA ARG A 1034 5.25 -40.30 5.42
C ARG A 1034 5.59 -41.31 6.52
N LEU A 1035 6.68 -42.06 6.37
CA LEU A 1035 7.10 -43.12 7.29
C LEU A 1035 8.60 -43.01 7.58
N ARG A 1036 8.98 -43.09 8.85
CA ARG A 1036 10.37 -43.07 9.32
C ARG A 1036 10.72 -44.41 9.96
N LEU A 1037 11.99 -44.78 9.88
CA LEU A 1037 12.49 -46.13 10.13
C LEU A 1037 13.79 -46.07 10.93
N THR A 1038 13.92 -46.94 11.92
CA THR A 1038 15.19 -47.32 12.55
C THR A 1038 15.20 -48.83 12.79
N SER A 1039 16.31 -49.37 13.29
CA SER A 1039 16.37 -50.79 13.66
C SER A 1039 17.20 -50.99 14.92
N ILE A 1040 16.83 -51.98 15.74
CA ILE A 1040 17.61 -52.44 16.90
C ILE A 1040 17.80 -53.93 16.76
N ASN A 1041 19.06 -54.38 16.73
CA ASN A 1041 19.45 -55.78 16.62
C ASN A 1041 18.72 -56.55 15.50
N GLY A 1042 18.52 -55.92 14.34
CA GLY A 1042 17.84 -56.53 13.19
C GLY A 1042 16.31 -56.43 13.18
N THR A 1043 15.68 -55.95 14.26
CA THR A 1043 14.23 -55.66 14.28
C THR A 1043 13.97 -54.27 13.73
N TYR A 1044 13.13 -54.18 12.70
CA TYR A 1044 12.69 -52.90 12.13
C TYR A 1044 11.63 -52.21 13.00
N LEU A 1045 11.80 -50.90 13.16
CA LEU A 1045 10.93 -50.03 13.93
C LEU A 1045 10.51 -48.86 13.03
N PHE A 1046 9.20 -48.62 12.96
CA PHE A 1046 8.58 -47.66 12.06
C PHE A 1046 7.80 -46.63 12.85
N CYS A 1047 7.83 -45.37 12.43
CA CYS A 1047 7.02 -44.31 13.03
C CYS A 1047 6.47 -43.39 11.94
N LYS A 1048 5.19 -43.06 12.04
CA LYS A 1048 4.54 -42.08 11.16
C LYS A 1048 4.76 -40.69 11.74
N CYS A 1049 5.93 -40.12 11.51
CA CYS A 1049 6.27 -38.80 12.01
C CYS A 1049 6.94 -37.93 10.95
N GLN A 1050 6.78 -36.62 11.13
CA GLN A 1050 7.59 -35.64 10.42
C GLN A 1050 8.98 -35.62 11.06
N GLY A 1051 10.05 -35.59 10.25
CA GLY A 1051 11.42 -35.44 10.75
C GLY A 1051 12.23 -36.74 10.78
N SER A 1052 13.16 -36.88 11.71
CA SER A 1052 13.92 -38.13 11.90
C SER A 1052 13.28 -39.01 12.96
N PHE A 1053 13.37 -40.33 12.77
CA PHE A 1053 13.06 -41.31 13.80
C PHE A 1053 14.29 -42.21 13.96
N SER A 1054 14.93 -42.11 15.11
CA SER A 1054 16.18 -42.80 15.44
C SER A 1054 15.97 -43.78 16.60
N THR A 1055 16.95 -44.67 16.80
CA THR A 1055 16.97 -45.57 17.95
C THR A 1055 16.86 -44.83 19.28
N PRO A 1056 17.57 -43.69 19.50
CA PRO A 1056 17.31 -42.81 20.63
C PRO A 1056 15.86 -42.37 20.81
N ASP A 1057 15.21 -41.90 19.75
CA ASP A 1057 13.82 -41.40 19.82
C ASP A 1057 12.85 -42.50 20.25
N PHE A 1058 13.05 -43.72 19.73
CA PHE A 1058 12.29 -44.89 20.14
C PHE A 1058 12.50 -45.25 21.61
N LEU A 1059 13.76 -45.26 22.08
CA LEU A 1059 14.04 -45.57 23.48
C LEU A 1059 13.51 -44.49 24.44
N ALA A 1060 13.57 -43.22 24.04
CA ALA A 1060 12.97 -42.12 24.78
C ALA A 1060 11.44 -42.25 24.86
N PHE A 1061 10.79 -42.64 23.76
CA PHE A 1061 9.35 -42.95 23.73
C PHE A 1061 9.01 -44.09 24.71
N MET A 1062 9.76 -45.18 24.68
CA MET A 1062 9.56 -46.33 25.57
C MET A 1062 9.81 -46.02 27.06
N ALA A 1063 10.63 -45.00 27.34
CA ALA A 1063 10.92 -44.53 28.69
C ALA A 1063 9.90 -43.52 29.24
N GLU A 1064 9.02 -42.96 28.39
CA GLU A 1064 7.97 -42.01 28.77
C GLU A 1064 8.49 -40.81 29.60
N GLY A 1065 9.74 -40.38 29.35
CA GLY A 1065 10.40 -39.28 30.05
C GLY A 1065 10.76 -39.55 31.51
N LYS A 1066 10.70 -40.80 31.98
CA LYS A 1066 10.98 -41.19 33.37
C LYS A 1066 12.23 -42.05 33.47
N PRO A 1067 12.90 -42.06 34.64
CA PRO A 1067 13.92 -43.07 34.91
C PRO A 1067 13.32 -44.48 34.86
N VAL A 1068 13.91 -45.36 34.08
CA VAL A 1068 13.41 -46.73 33.88
C VAL A 1068 14.43 -47.74 34.40
N ASP A 1069 13.95 -48.83 34.99
CA ASP A 1069 14.79 -49.99 35.26
C ASP A 1069 15.18 -50.67 33.94
N GLU A 1070 16.46 -51.00 33.81
CA GLU A 1070 17.06 -51.51 32.57
C GLU A 1070 16.51 -52.89 32.18
N GLU A 1071 16.31 -53.79 33.15
CA GLU A 1071 15.71 -55.11 32.88
C GLU A 1071 14.23 -54.98 32.52
N SER A 1072 13.50 -54.11 33.22
CA SER A 1072 12.11 -53.80 32.90
C SER A 1072 11.96 -53.24 31.48
N LEU A 1073 12.83 -52.32 31.07
CA LEU A 1073 12.85 -51.76 29.71
C LEU A 1073 13.19 -52.83 28.67
N ARG A 1074 14.20 -53.69 28.92
CA ARG A 1074 14.57 -54.80 28.03
C ARG A 1074 13.42 -55.79 27.83
N LEU A 1075 12.73 -56.16 28.92
CA LEU A 1075 11.57 -57.05 28.86
C LEU A 1075 10.40 -56.41 28.10
N ARG A 1076 10.14 -55.12 28.30
CA ARG A 1076 9.10 -54.37 27.59
C ARG A 1076 9.38 -54.29 26.09
N LEU A 1077 10.62 -54.00 25.69
CA LEU A 1077 11.08 -53.98 24.31
C LEU A 1077 10.88 -55.34 23.60
N ALA A 1078 11.23 -56.44 24.28
CA ALA A 1078 11.04 -57.78 23.76
C ALA A 1078 9.55 -58.16 23.66
N ALA A 1079 8.75 -57.81 24.68
CA ALA A 1079 7.33 -58.13 24.74
C ALA A 1079 6.52 -57.35 23.70
N GLU A 1080 6.60 -56.02 23.72
CA GLU A 1080 5.74 -55.15 22.89
C GLU A 1080 6.23 -55.07 21.43
N HIS A 1081 7.55 -55.07 21.21
CA HIS A 1081 8.12 -54.80 19.89
C HIS A 1081 8.94 -55.96 19.31
N GLY A 1082 9.22 -57.03 20.06
CA GLY A 1082 10.07 -58.12 19.59
C GLY A 1082 11.53 -57.72 19.43
N VAL A 1083 11.99 -56.72 20.17
CA VAL A 1083 13.39 -56.28 20.17
C VAL A 1083 14.13 -57.04 21.25
N GLU A 1084 14.93 -58.03 20.86
CA GLU A 1084 15.87 -58.71 21.74
C GLU A 1084 17.21 -58.00 21.69
N VAL A 1085 17.70 -57.53 22.83
CA VAL A 1085 18.95 -56.76 22.93
C VAL A 1085 19.70 -57.11 24.20
N GLU A 1086 21.02 -57.26 24.08
CA GLU A 1086 21.91 -57.44 25.22
C GLU A 1086 21.97 -56.16 26.08
N LEU A 1087 22.03 -56.33 27.41
CA LEU A 1087 22.06 -55.20 28.37
C LEU A 1087 23.21 -54.21 28.08
N SER A 1088 24.38 -54.71 27.68
CA SER A 1088 25.53 -53.87 27.33
C SER A 1088 25.25 -52.94 26.14
N LEU A 1089 24.58 -53.45 25.11
CA LEU A 1089 24.16 -52.67 23.95
C LEU A 1089 23.01 -51.71 24.33
N LEU A 1090 22.05 -52.17 25.13
CA LEU A 1090 20.94 -51.34 25.61
C LEU A 1090 21.45 -50.13 26.42
N ARG A 1091 22.40 -50.31 27.34
CA ARG A 1091 23.04 -49.23 28.10
C ARG A 1091 23.69 -48.19 27.19
N SER A 1092 24.46 -48.66 26.20
CA SER A 1092 25.12 -47.78 25.22
C SER A 1092 24.10 -46.95 24.43
N LEU A 1093 23.00 -47.58 24.02
CA LEU A 1093 21.93 -46.91 23.28
C LEU A 1093 21.15 -45.93 24.16
N CYS A 1094 20.81 -46.28 25.40
CA CYS A 1094 20.15 -45.38 26.36
C CYS A 1094 21.02 -44.17 26.72
N GLN A 1095 22.33 -44.35 26.89
CA GLN A 1095 23.27 -43.25 27.14
C GLN A 1095 23.29 -42.26 25.97
N ARG A 1096 23.34 -42.77 24.74
CA ARG A 1096 23.23 -41.93 23.53
C ARG A 1096 21.87 -41.25 23.37
N ALA A 1097 20.84 -41.79 24.01
CA ALA A 1097 19.47 -41.29 23.97
C ALA A 1097 19.13 -40.33 25.11
N GLY A 1098 20.03 -40.12 26.07
CA GLY A 1098 19.74 -39.32 27.27
C GLY A 1098 18.69 -39.95 28.20
N VAL A 1099 18.41 -41.26 28.06
CA VAL A 1099 17.45 -41.97 28.91
C VAL A 1099 18.12 -42.35 30.23
N SER A 1100 17.60 -41.81 31.34
CA SER A 1100 18.06 -42.12 32.69
C SER A 1100 17.70 -43.56 33.08
N LEU A 1101 18.71 -44.42 33.24
CA LEU A 1101 18.53 -45.75 33.79
C LEU A 1101 18.63 -45.71 35.32
N LEU A 1102 17.67 -46.32 36.02
CA LEU A 1102 17.77 -46.52 37.47
C LEU A 1102 18.96 -47.44 37.73
N ARG A 1103 19.98 -46.92 38.44
CA ARG A 1103 21.08 -47.77 38.92
C ARG A 1103 20.48 -48.77 39.89
N GLY A 1104 20.53 -50.06 39.55
CA GLY A 1104 20.09 -51.13 40.44
C GLY A 1104 20.79 -51.03 41.78
N SER A 1105 20.10 -50.52 42.80
CA SER A 1105 20.44 -50.80 44.19
C SER A 1105 19.99 -52.23 44.46
N GLY A 1106 20.93 -53.08 44.87
CA GLY A 1106 20.64 -54.42 45.37
C GLY A 1106 19.48 -54.39 46.36
N ALA A 1107 18.69 -55.46 46.30
CA ALA A 1107 17.52 -55.68 47.13
C ALA A 1107 17.75 -55.33 48.61
N GLN A 1108 16.87 -54.50 49.17
CA GLN A 1108 16.56 -54.54 50.59
C GLN A 1108 15.05 -54.68 50.79
N ALA A 1109 14.70 -55.78 51.45
CA ALA A 1109 13.43 -56.02 52.11
C ALA A 1109 13.20 -54.97 53.23
N PRO A 1110 11.95 -54.81 53.73
CA PRO A 1110 11.52 -53.62 54.45
C PRO A 1110 12.08 -53.57 55.88
N ARG A 1111 12.34 -52.36 56.40
CA ARG A 1111 12.60 -52.14 57.83
C ARG A 1111 11.49 -51.31 58.45
N GLU A 1112 10.75 -51.95 59.34
CA GLU A 1112 10.08 -51.32 60.47
C GLU A 1112 11.13 -50.91 61.53
N LEU A 1113 10.89 -49.75 62.14
CA LEU A 1113 11.21 -49.31 63.52
C LEU A 1113 12.60 -49.52 64.14
N ASP A 1114 13.00 -48.48 64.89
CA ASP A 1114 13.90 -48.45 66.05
C ASP A 1114 15.33 -49.00 65.97
N GLY A 1115 16.27 -48.11 66.32
CA GLY A 1115 17.47 -48.47 67.06
C GLY A 1115 18.79 -48.09 66.40
N ALA A 1116 19.41 -47.08 67.00
CA ALA A 1116 20.85 -46.86 67.10
C ALA A 1116 21.55 -46.41 65.81
N GLU A 1117 21.84 -45.12 65.68
CA GLU A 1117 22.88 -44.35 66.39
C GLU A 1117 24.04 -44.12 65.43
N THR A 1118 24.38 -42.83 65.33
CA THR A 1118 25.72 -42.25 65.20
C THR A 1118 26.51 -42.60 63.93
N GLU A 1119 27.32 -41.72 63.36
CA GLU A 1119 27.78 -40.38 63.70
C GLU A 1119 28.39 -39.82 62.40
N GLU A 1120 28.41 -38.50 62.27
CA GLU A 1120 29.58 -37.66 61.92
C GLU A 1120 30.71 -38.28 61.07
N ALA A 1121 31.40 -37.58 60.17
CA ALA A 1121 31.39 -36.20 59.73
C ALA A 1121 32.27 -36.14 58.47
N ASP A 1122 32.02 -35.06 57.74
CA ASP A 1122 32.93 -34.28 56.92
C ASP A 1122 34.43 -34.40 57.29
N ASP A 1123 35.28 -34.72 56.32
CA ASP A 1123 36.47 -33.90 55.97
C ASP A 1123 37.28 -34.53 54.82
N GLY A 1124 37.68 -33.70 53.84
CA GLY A 1124 38.95 -33.87 53.15
C GLY A 1124 38.97 -34.39 51.71
N ASN A 1125 38.80 -33.46 50.76
CA ASN A 1125 39.70 -33.20 49.60
C ASN A 1125 41.14 -33.77 49.77
N PRO A 1126 41.99 -34.14 48.76
CA PRO A 1126 41.97 -33.73 47.34
C PRO A 1126 42.50 -34.73 46.27
N TYR A 1127 42.30 -34.38 44.99
CA TYR A 1127 42.92 -34.95 43.77
C TYR A 1127 42.65 -36.42 43.42
N ARG A 1128 41.68 -36.66 42.53
CA ARG A 1128 41.91 -37.27 41.20
C ARG A 1128 40.69 -37.24 40.30
#